data_AF-A0A814MF96-F1
#
_entry.id   AF-A0A814MF96-F1
#
_cell.length_a   1.000
_cell.length_b   1.000
_cell.length_c   1.000
_cell.angle_alpha   90.00
_cell.angle_beta   90.00
_cell.angle_gamma   90.00
#
_symmetry.space_group_name_H-M   'P 1'
#
loop_
_entity.id
_entity.type
_entity.pdbx_description
1 polymer ?
#
loop_
_entity_poly.entity_id
_entity_poly.type
_entity_poly.pdbx_seq_one_letter_code
_entity_poly.pdbx_strand_id
1 'polypeptide(L)'
;MDVDLDFCLKRFANEQLDDNIKEVAQLQRKIKTMRTKLTEISQEDDKAICQQENILADNFSNDLNKNNIAISTTRQMIENEFRKALDDIKIDIDIIAQIPIMRNNNRENNEEIRMASNKIRQQIINIDSELTHLFNMIDSNNSIHSCSRVLIWFRQHYGYINELNRIIGKNTNSGDLFAFSEKSPLMHWVMERAPLWIRRQKLIVKFIHEMDEDSITSKHLIDSLNRTTDTSNATKFIQHYIQDRQEARRHRREQLLHKLEIKLEEQLIEQQTRATELVSALCQLSARLLSEFQLNMKLKKVLHQVETSKQIVPILIDHNEEKKVDFLLIIRLEGNYNIWTSNKNSIQERFCSAFCRIMQVSTDSLRIDHIEESGVILHLMVHAPYGPFVIKQISGRGKDNEFSTLNIQTIQKCCAKFGSQIHSIVLGECTLPIEKCLMDFKWNKMRINDNRLTDNTYGFDSFDQENKESVCPQGWKRIGIKVADNDADFDVQWGSWHIAYHGTQGSYAPFILSSGLRVSTEQYFISRNHQTICLSPSIEYAAHPRHTRLWRNIPNDGEKYRYYQLVFQCRVNPAVIDDPKPETLLQDIHKTTRIDNDIPNEELEWIIQATQERIRNYIVCYGLMIRVIDCEPSDLPILNWWKNTHYNEY
;
A
#
# COMPACT_ATOMS: atom_id res chain seq x y z
N MET A 1 -18.08 13.29 73.55
CA MET A 1 -16.89 13.03 72.72
C MET A 1 -17.17 11.99 71.64
N ASP A 2 -17.55 10.74 71.98
CA ASP A 2 -17.62 9.67 70.96
C ASP A 2 -18.80 9.80 69.98
N VAL A 3 -19.95 10.30 70.44
CA VAL A 3 -21.08 10.67 69.57
C VAL A 3 -20.71 11.83 68.64
N ASP A 4 -19.86 12.75 69.12
CA ASP A 4 -19.41 13.91 68.35
C ASP A 4 -18.43 13.49 67.23
N LEU A 5 -17.61 12.45 67.43
CA LEU A 5 -16.66 11.99 66.42
C LEU A 5 -17.36 11.31 65.22
N ASP A 6 -18.32 10.42 65.46
CA ASP A 6 -19.11 9.80 64.38
C ASP A 6 -19.96 10.84 63.64
N PHE A 7 -20.54 11.79 64.36
CA PHE A 7 -21.24 12.94 63.76
C PHE A 7 -20.29 13.79 62.89
N CYS A 8 -19.11 14.15 63.38
CA CYS A 8 -18.11 14.91 62.63
C CYS A 8 -17.60 14.16 61.40
N LEU A 9 -17.35 12.85 61.48
CA LEU A 9 -16.90 12.04 60.34
C LEU A 9 -17.99 11.91 59.27
N LYS A 10 -19.24 11.68 59.66
CA LYS A 10 -20.38 11.65 58.73
C LYS A 10 -20.63 13.00 58.08
N ARG A 11 -20.53 14.08 58.87
CA ARG A 11 -20.64 15.45 58.38
C ARG A 11 -19.53 15.78 57.38
N PHE A 12 -18.27 15.46 57.71
CA PHE A 12 -17.14 15.65 56.79
C PHE A 12 -17.30 14.84 55.51
N ALA A 13 -17.70 13.56 55.60
CA ALA A 13 -17.96 12.73 54.42
C ALA A 13 -19.07 13.32 53.52
N ASN A 14 -20.15 13.84 54.11
CA ASN A 14 -21.22 14.51 53.36
C ASN A 14 -20.75 15.83 52.74
N GLU A 15 -20.00 16.67 53.47
CA GLU A 15 -19.46 17.93 52.96
C GLU A 15 -18.48 17.68 51.79
N GLN A 16 -17.60 16.67 51.88
CA GLN A 16 -16.73 16.25 50.77
C GLN A 16 -17.51 15.67 49.58
N LEU A 17 -18.58 14.90 49.83
CA LEU A 17 -19.43 14.36 48.76
C LEU A 17 -20.18 15.48 48.02
N ASP A 18 -20.75 16.44 48.75
CA ASP A 18 -21.43 17.61 48.19
C ASP A 18 -20.49 18.48 47.36
N ASP A 19 -19.25 18.68 47.80
CA ASP A 19 -18.26 19.45 47.04
C ASP A 19 -17.80 18.71 45.78
N ASN A 20 -17.57 17.39 45.84
CA ASN A 20 -17.31 16.57 44.67
C ASN A 20 -18.48 16.60 43.67
N ILE A 21 -19.73 16.55 44.14
CA ILE A 21 -20.93 16.66 43.28
C ILE A 21 -20.99 18.03 42.59
N LYS A 22 -20.65 19.13 43.31
CA LYS A 22 -20.58 20.48 42.72
C LYS A 22 -19.48 20.57 41.65
N GLU A 23 -18.30 20.01 41.92
CA GLU A 23 -17.18 20.00 40.96
C GLU A 23 -17.52 19.18 39.71
N VAL A 24 -18.08 17.98 39.86
CA VAL A 24 -18.58 17.16 38.75
C VAL A 24 -19.63 17.91 37.93
N ALA A 25 -20.60 18.56 38.57
CA ALA A 25 -21.61 19.36 37.88
C ALA A 25 -21.02 20.59 37.16
N GLN A 26 -19.98 21.21 37.73
CA GLN A 26 -19.26 22.32 37.09
C GLN A 26 -18.45 21.85 35.89
N LEU A 27 -17.78 20.69 35.99
CA LEU A 27 -17.08 20.05 34.87
C LEU A 27 -18.07 19.71 33.75
N GLN A 28 -19.18 19.04 34.05
CA GLN A 28 -20.24 18.73 33.08
C GLN A 28 -20.76 19.98 32.35
N ARG A 29 -20.97 21.10 33.07
CA ARG A 29 -21.35 22.39 32.45
C ARG A 29 -20.25 22.94 31.55
N LYS A 30 -18.99 22.96 32.02
CA LYS A 30 -17.82 23.44 31.26
C LYS A 30 -17.65 22.65 29.97
N ILE A 31 -17.78 21.33 30.06
CA ILE A 31 -17.73 20.38 28.95
C ILE A 31 -18.86 20.62 27.96
N LYS A 32 -20.10 20.78 28.42
CA LYS A 32 -21.25 21.10 27.55
C LYS A 32 -21.01 22.39 26.77
N THR A 33 -20.47 23.43 27.41
CA THR A 33 -20.09 24.68 26.75
C THR A 33 -18.95 24.50 25.74
N MET A 34 -17.93 23.68 26.05
CA MET A 34 -16.87 23.35 25.09
C MET A 34 -17.43 22.60 23.88
N ARG A 35 -18.32 21.63 24.09
CA ARG A 35 -18.98 20.87 23.01
C ARG A 35 -19.77 21.80 22.09
N THR A 36 -20.59 22.70 22.64
CA THR A 36 -21.33 23.69 21.85
C THR A 36 -20.39 24.56 21.01
N LYS A 37 -19.33 25.12 21.61
CA LYS A 37 -18.34 25.94 20.88
C LYS A 37 -17.58 25.16 19.80
N LEU A 38 -17.20 23.91 20.08
CA LEU A 38 -16.51 23.06 19.11
C LEU A 38 -17.42 22.71 17.93
N THR A 39 -18.71 22.45 18.18
CA THR A 39 -19.72 22.25 17.14
C THR A 39 -19.92 23.52 16.31
N GLU A 40 -20.01 24.69 16.94
CA GLU A 40 -20.15 26.00 16.25
C GLU A 40 -18.95 26.27 15.33
N ILE A 41 -17.72 26.22 15.87
CA ILE A 41 -16.48 26.40 15.07
C ILE A 41 -16.39 25.35 13.96
N SER A 42 -16.68 24.08 14.25
CA SER A 42 -16.68 23.02 13.24
C SER A 42 -17.71 23.27 12.13
N GLN A 43 -18.87 23.86 12.43
CA GLN A 43 -19.90 24.17 11.44
C GLN A 43 -19.53 25.38 10.57
N GLU A 44 -18.82 26.37 11.12
CA GLU A 44 -18.28 27.49 10.34
C GLU A 44 -17.14 27.03 9.40
N ASP A 45 -16.20 26.21 9.90
CA ASP A 45 -15.12 25.61 9.10
C ASP A 45 -15.68 24.63 8.02
N ASP A 46 -16.56 23.70 8.43
CA ASP A 46 -17.69 23.12 7.65
C ASP A 46 -18.07 23.98 6.44
N LYS A 47 -18.76 25.09 6.71
CA LYS A 47 -19.36 25.92 5.67
C LYS A 47 -18.32 26.56 4.77
N ALA A 48 -17.22 27.06 5.31
CA ALA A 48 -16.15 27.72 4.56
C ALA A 48 -15.47 26.75 3.58
N ILE A 49 -15.09 25.55 4.04
CA ILE A 49 -14.44 24.54 3.19
C ILE A 49 -15.42 24.03 2.13
N CYS A 50 -16.69 23.76 2.47
CA CYS A 50 -17.68 23.34 1.49
C CYS A 50 -17.94 24.42 0.43
N GLN A 51 -17.96 25.70 0.81
CA GLN A 51 -18.06 26.82 -0.14
C GLN A 51 -16.84 26.89 -1.07
N GLN A 52 -15.63 26.72 -0.54
CA GLN A 52 -14.40 26.69 -1.34
C GLN A 52 -14.37 25.51 -2.33
N GLU A 53 -14.73 24.30 -1.90
CA GLU A 53 -14.80 23.12 -2.76
C GLU A 53 -15.84 23.30 -3.88
N ASN A 54 -17.01 23.89 -3.59
CA ASN A 54 -18.02 24.18 -4.60
C ASN A 54 -17.53 25.23 -5.63
N ILE A 55 -16.82 26.27 -5.19
CA ILE A 55 -16.21 27.26 -6.10
C ILE A 55 -15.15 26.61 -6.99
N LEU A 56 -14.33 25.70 -6.46
CA LEU A 56 -13.38 24.91 -7.24
C LEU A 56 -14.10 24.00 -8.25
N ALA A 57 -15.21 23.36 -7.85
CA ALA A 57 -16.06 22.53 -8.71
C ALA A 57 -16.59 23.29 -9.93
N ASP A 58 -17.11 24.49 -9.70
CA ASP A 58 -17.71 25.35 -10.72
C ASP A 58 -16.64 25.88 -11.67
N ASN A 59 -15.51 26.35 -11.14
CA ASN A 59 -14.37 26.80 -11.95
C ASN A 59 -13.83 25.67 -12.83
N PHE A 60 -13.59 24.49 -12.25
CA PHE A 60 -13.13 23.32 -12.99
C PHE A 60 -14.15 22.87 -14.04
N SER A 61 -15.43 22.78 -13.69
CA SER A 61 -16.51 22.42 -14.62
C SER A 61 -16.60 23.39 -15.81
N ASN A 62 -16.46 24.69 -15.55
CA ASN A 62 -16.48 25.72 -16.60
C ASN A 62 -15.30 25.58 -17.57
N ASP A 63 -14.08 25.36 -17.07
CA ASP A 63 -12.90 25.21 -17.92
C ASP A 63 -12.83 23.85 -18.62
N LEU A 64 -13.30 22.79 -17.96
CA LEU A 64 -13.47 21.46 -18.56
C LEU A 64 -14.53 21.49 -19.67
N ASN A 65 -15.62 22.24 -19.50
CA ASN A 65 -16.63 22.42 -20.55
C ASN A 65 -16.06 23.15 -21.77
N LYS A 66 -15.36 24.29 -21.58
CA LYS A 66 -14.70 25.00 -22.69
C LYS A 66 -13.74 24.10 -23.47
N ASN A 67 -12.99 23.24 -22.76
CA ASN A 67 -12.09 22.27 -23.35
C ASN A 67 -12.86 21.14 -24.08
N ASN A 68 -13.92 20.59 -23.49
CA ASN A 68 -14.81 19.61 -24.12
C ASN A 68 -15.44 20.13 -25.42
N ILE A 69 -15.89 21.39 -25.45
CA ILE A 69 -16.43 22.02 -26.65
C ILE A 69 -15.37 22.04 -27.76
N ALA A 70 -14.13 22.44 -27.47
CA ALA A 70 -13.04 22.40 -28.45
C ALA A 70 -12.69 20.96 -28.90
N ILE A 71 -12.71 19.98 -28.00
CA ILE A 71 -12.53 18.55 -28.32
C ILE A 71 -13.70 18.05 -29.21
N SER A 72 -14.93 18.49 -28.97
CA SER A 72 -16.08 18.15 -29.80
C SER A 72 -15.99 18.78 -31.20
N THR A 73 -15.63 20.06 -31.28
CA THR A 73 -15.43 20.77 -32.56
C THR A 73 -14.32 20.13 -33.38
N THR A 74 -13.14 19.85 -32.80
CA THR A 74 -12.05 19.18 -33.53
C THR A 74 -12.44 17.77 -33.97
N ARG A 75 -13.21 17.01 -33.17
CA ARG A 75 -13.79 15.73 -33.59
C ARG A 75 -14.68 15.91 -34.82
N GLN A 76 -15.62 16.85 -34.78
CA GLN A 76 -16.54 17.11 -35.91
C GLN A 76 -15.77 17.52 -37.18
N MET A 77 -14.72 18.33 -37.06
CA MET A 77 -13.89 18.71 -38.21
C MET A 77 -13.11 17.51 -38.79
N ILE A 78 -12.59 16.62 -37.95
CA ILE A 78 -11.97 15.35 -38.38
C ILE A 78 -13.00 14.46 -39.09
N GLU A 79 -14.21 14.31 -38.53
CA GLU A 79 -15.30 13.54 -39.16
C GLU A 79 -15.68 14.13 -40.53
N ASN A 80 -15.76 15.46 -40.65
CA ASN A 80 -16.11 16.14 -41.89
C ASN A 80 -15.03 16.00 -42.97
N GLU A 81 -13.77 16.32 -42.68
CA GLU A 81 -12.67 16.18 -43.65
C GLU A 81 -12.42 14.71 -44.01
N PHE A 82 -12.66 13.77 -43.09
CA PHE A 82 -12.59 12.36 -43.41
C PHE A 82 -13.72 11.94 -44.37
N ARG A 83 -14.99 12.24 -44.05
CA ARG A 83 -16.14 11.92 -44.93
C ARG A 83 -15.94 12.50 -46.34
N LYS A 84 -15.43 13.73 -46.44
CA LYS A 84 -15.08 14.38 -47.71
C LYS A 84 -14.00 13.61 -48.49
N ALA A 85 -12.89 13.23 -47.84
CA ALA A 85 -11.84 12.43 -48.48
C ALA A 85 -12.36 11.07 -49.00
N LEU A 86 -13.39 10.52 -48.36
CA LEU A 86 -14.02 9.25 -48.72
C LEU A 86 -15.02 9.40 -49.87
N ASP A 87 -15.76 10.50 -49.93
CA ASP A 87 -16.58 10.87 -51.07
C ASP A 87 -15.69 11.13 -52.32
N ASP A 88 -14.55 11.80 -52.15
CA ASP A 88 -13.53 11.99 -53.21
C ASP A 88 -13.01 10.62 -53.71
N ILE A 89 -12.64 9.72 -52.80
CA ILE A 89 -12.23 8.33 -53.11
C ILE A 89 -13.32 7.59 -53.87
N LYS A 90 -14.58 7.69 -53.44
CA LYS A 90 -15.72 7.02 -54.06
C LYS A 90 -15.97 7.53 -55.47
N ILE A 91 -15.87 8.85 -55.69
CA ILE A 91 -15.94 9.48 -57.02
C ILE A 91 -14.82 8.93 -57.91
N ASP A 92 -13.59 8.88 -57.41
CA ASP A 92 -12.46 8.31 -58.18
C ASP A 92 -12.69 6.84 -58.56
N ILE A 93 -13.28 6.03 -57.68
CA ILE A 93 -13.59 4.62 -57.94
C ILE A 93 -14.72 4.46 -58.96
N ASP A 94 -15.78 5.25 -58.85
CA ASP A 94 -16.87 5.22 -59.81
C ASP A 94 -16.42 5.75 -61.18
N ILE A 95 -15.46 6.70 -61.23
CA ILE A 95 -14.75 7.08 -62.46
C ILE A 95 -13.92 5.91 -62.99
N ILE A 96 -13.09 5.26 -62.16
CA ILE A 96 -12.25 4.11 -62.56
C ILE A 96 -13.09 2.96 -63.11
N ALA A 97 -14.22 2.64 -62.48
CA ALA A 97 -15.15 1.63 -62.94
C ALA A 97 -15.87 2.00 -64.25
N GLN A 98 -15.92 3.30 -64.59
CA GLN A 98 -16.44 3.82 -65.85
C GLN A 98 -15.38 4.00 -66.95
N ILE A 99 -14.08 4.00 -66.63
CA ILE A 99 -13.02 3.99 -67.64
C ILE A 99 -13.22 2.73 -68.50
N PRO A 100 -13.55 2.87 -69.80
CA PRO A 100 -13.92 1.72 -70.59
C PRO A 100 -12.77 0.71 -70.70
N ILE A 101 -13.12 -0.57 -70.78
CA ILE A 101 -12.24 -1.75 -71.04
C ILE A 101 -11.48 -1.64 -72.39
N MET A 102 -11.58 -0.51 -73.10
CA MET A 102 -11.23 -0.24 -74.49
C MET A 102 -9.73 -0.12 -74.81
N ARG A 103 -8.81 -0.57 -73.94
CA ARG A 103 -7.36 -0.57 -74.26
C ARG A 103 -6.62 -1.90 -74.11
N ASN A 104 -7.23 -2.92 -73.52
CA ASN A 104 -6.79 -4.31 -73.69
C ASN A 104 -7.87 -5.27 -73.20
N ASN A 105 -8.11 -6.36 -73.94
CA ASN A 105 -8.97 -7.47 -73.51
C ASN A 105 -8.35 -8.33 -72.38
N ASN A 106 -7.51 -7.74 -71.52
CA ASN A 106 -6.89 -8.50 -70.44
C ASN A 106 -7.89 -8.72 -69.30
N ARG A 107 -8.47 -9.93 -69.29
CA ARG A 107 -9.48 -10.37 -68.33
C ARG A 107 -9.01 -10.25 -66.86
N GLU A 108 -7.70 -10.37 -66.64
CA GLU A 108 -7.05 -10.30 -65.34
C GLU A 108 -7.19 -8.90 -64.72
N ASN A 109 -6.80 -7.83 -65.43
CA ASN A 109 -6.94 -6.45 -64.98
C ASN A 109 -8.40 -6.07 -64.63
N ASN A 110 -9.36 -6.55 -65.41
CA ASN A 110 -10.78 -6.28 -65.14
C ASN A 110 -11.26 -6.93 -63.84
N GLU A 111 -10.75 -8.11 -63.50
CA GLU A 111 -11.10 -8.80 -62.26
C GLU A 111 -10.39 -8.17 -61.05
N GLU A 112 -9.14 -7.71 -61.19
CA GLU A 112 -8.45 -6.94 -60.16
C GLU A 112 -9.20 -5.63 -59.83
N ILE A 113 -9.60 -4.86 -60.84
CA ILE A 113 -10.40 -3.63 -60.66
C ILE A 113 -11.73 -3.94 -59.96
N ARG A 114 -12.40 -5.04 -60.35
CA ARG A 114 -13.65 -5.49 -59.74
C ARG A 114 -13.48 -5.90 -58.28
N MET A 115 -12.43 -6.65 -57.95
CA MET A 115 -12.11 -7.05 -56.57
C MET A 115 -11.77 -5.83 -55.71
N ALA A 116 -10.95 -4.91 -56.22
CA ALA A 116 -10.57 -3.71 -55.49
C ALA A 116 -11.78 -2.78 -55.25
N SER A 117 -12.63 -2.56 -56.27
CA SER A 117 -13.89 -1.81 -56.15
C SER A 117 -14.81 -2.39 -55.07
N ASN A 118 -14.98 -3.73 -55.05
CA ASN A 118 -15.76 -4.41 -54.00
C ASN A 118 -15.12 -4.25 -52.62
N LYS A 119 -13.79 -4.34 -52.50
CA LYS A 119 -13.07 -4.15 -51.23
C LYS A 119 -13.26 -2.73 -50.68
N ILE A 120 -13.20 -1.70 -51.54
CA ILE A 120 -13.46 -0.32 -51.09
C ILE A 120 -14.90 -0.15 -50.65
N ARG A 121 -15.88 -0.65 -51.42
CA ARG A 121 -17.29 -0.58 -51.06
C ARG A 121 -17.55 -1.23 -49.69
N GLN A 122 -16.86 -2.32 -49.37
CA GLN A 122 -16.93 -2.93 -48.04
C GLN A 122 -16.29 -2.08 -46.93
N GLN A 123 -15.16 -1.41 -47.18
CA GLN A 123 -14.58 -0.47 -46.21
C GLN A 123 -15.47 0.77 -46.01
N ILE A 124 -16.10 1.28 -47.07
CA ILE A 124 -17.09 2.37 -46.98
C ILE A 124 -18.30 1.98 -46.12
N ILE A 125 -18.69 0.70 -46.11
CA ILE A 125 -19.74 0.18 -45.21
C ILE A 125 -19.26 0.10 -43.75
N ASN A 126 -17.98 -0.19 -43.51
CA ASN A 126 -17.42 -0.35 -42.17
C ASN A 126 -17.04 0.99 -41.49
N ILE A 127 -17.29 2.11 -42.14
CA ILE A 127 -16.58 3.38 -41.95
C ILE A 127 -16.84 4.07 -40.61
N ASP A 128 -18.06 3.98 -40.08
CA ASP A 128 -18.39 4.54 -38.77
C ASP A 128 -17.73 3.74 -37.63
N SER A 129 -17.46 2.44 -37.85
CA SER A 129 -16.68 1.61 -36.93
C SER A 129 -15.18 1.92 -37.00
N GLU A 130 -14.67 2.21 -38.20
CA GLU A 130 -13.28 2.65 -38.42
C GLU A 130 -13.04 4.04 -37.81
N LEU A 131 -13.95 5.01 -38.01
CA LEU A 131 -13.94 6.32 -37.35
C LEU A 131 -13.99 6.18 -35.82
N THR A 132 -14.85 5.30 -35.30
CA THR A 132 -14.93 5.02 -33.87
C THR A 132 -13.60 4.47 -33.34
N HIS A 133 -12.96 3.55 -34.07
CA HIS A 133 -11.64 3.04 -33.72
C HIS A 133 -10.56 4.14 -33.77
N LEU A 134 -10.60 5.00 -34.78
CA LEU A 134 -9.69 6.14 -34.95
C LEU A 134 -9.79 7.13 -33.78
N PHE A 135 -11.00 7.53 -33.37
CA PHE A 135 -11.17 8.39 -32.20
C PHE A 135 -10.75 7.69 -30.92
N ASN A 136 -11.10 6.42 -30.74
CA ASN A 136 -10.61 5.64 -29.60
C ASN A 136 -9.07 5.59 -29.58
N MET A 137 -8.39 5.47 -30.73
CA MET A 137 -6.93 5.52 -30.82
C MET A 137 -6.36 6.90 -30.49
N ILE A 138 -6.96 7.99 -30.96
CA ILE A 138 -6.45 9.35 -30.68
C ILE A 138 -6.66 9.69 -29.20
N ASP A 139 -7.86 9.41 -28.68
CA ASP A 139 -8.28 9.79 -27.33
C ASP A 139 -7.69 8.88 -26.24
N SER A 140 -7.36 7.62 -26.54
CA SER A 140 -6.68 6.72 -25.58
C SER A 140 -5.17 6.93 -25.49
N ASN A 141 -4.49 7.34 -26.56
CA ASN A 141 -3.02 7.30 -26.62
C ASN A 141 -2.32 8.55 -26.08
N ASN A 142 -3.04 9.65 -25.77
CA ASN A 142 -2.55 10.84 -25.05
C ASN A 142 -1.21 11.45 -25.51
N SER A 143 -0.73 11.11 -26.71
CA SER A 143 0.66 11.33 -27.12
C SER A 143 0.78 11.79 -28.56
N ILE A 144 1.91 12.44 -28.85
CA ILE A 144 2.32 12.91 -30.18
C ILE A 144 2.35 11.77 -31.21
N HIS A 145 2.60 10.52 -30.77
CA HIS A 145 2.59 9.32 -31.61
C HIS A 145 1.21 8.95 -32.19
N SER A 146 0.13 9.60 -31.73
CA SER A 146 -1.20 9.51 -32.36
C SER A 146 -1.12 9.82 -33.85
N CYS A 147 -0.48 10.92 -34.25
CA CYS A 147 -0.37 11.33 -35.67
C CYS A 147 0.30 10.23 -36.53
N SER A 148 1.43 9.68 -36.08
CA SER A 148 2.12 8.58 -36.79
C SER A 148 1.25 7.32 -36.88
N ARG A 149 0.51 6.98 -35.82
CA ARG A 149 -0.42 5.84 -35.82
C ARG A 149 -1.61 6.05 -36.74
N VAL A 150 -2.18 7.26 -36.79
CA VAL A 150 -3.24 7.65 -37.73
C VAL A 150 -2.74 7.54 -39.17
N LEU A 151 -1.53 8.05 -39.46
CA LEU A 151 -0.89 7.92 -40.79
C LEU A 151 -0.62 6.46 -41.19
N ILE A 152 -0.12 5.63 -40.26
CA ILE A 152 0.08 4.18 -40.50
C ILE A 152 -1.26 3.50 -40.78
N TRP A 153 -2.28 3.79 -39.98
CA TRP A 153 -3.62 3.23 -40.14
C TRP A 153 -4.22 3.62 -41.51
N PHE A 154 -4.09 4.89 -41.93
CA PHE A 154 -4.50 5.33 -43.26
C PHE A 154 -3.72 4.63 -44.38
N ARG A 155 -2.40 4.54 -44.29
CA ARG A 155 -1.57 3.84 -45.27
C ARG A 155 -1.95 2.36 -45.40
N GLN A 156 -2.30 1.70 -44.30
CA GLN A 156 -2.78 0.31 -44.29
C GLN A 156 -4.17 0.17 -44.94
N HIS A 157 -5.10 1.08 -44.65
CA HIS A 157 -6.50 0.97 -45.10
C HIS A 157 -6.73 1.52 -46.51
N TYR A 158 -5.88 2.44 -47.01
CA TYR A 158 -6.08 3.14 -48.28
C TYR A 158 -4.87 3.06 -49.24
N GLY A 159 -3.78 2.41 -48.86
CA GLY A 159 -2.56 2.28 -49.70
C GLY A 159 -2.79 1.61 -51.06
N TYR A 160 -3.83 0.79 -51.21
CA TYR A 160 -4.19 0.19 -52.49
C TYR A 160 -4.85 1.20 -53.47
N ILE A 161 -5.32 2.36 -53.01
CA ILE A 161 -5.89 3.40 -53.90
C ILE A 161 -4.77 4.05 -54.71
N ASN A 162 -3.62 4.29 -54.09
CA ASN A 162 -2.41 4.73 -54.79
C ASN A 162 -2.00 3.70 -55.86
N GLU A 163 -2.13 2.40 -55.55
CA GLU A 163 -1.85 1.31 -56.49
C GLU A 163 -2.87 1.25 -57.64
N LEU A 164 -4.17 1.46 -57.38
CA LEU A 164 -5.19 1.59 -58.45
C LEU A 164 -4.92 2.79 -59.35
N ASN A 165 -4.60 3.96 -58.78
CA ASN A 165 -4.25 5.16 -59.54
C ASN A 165 -2.98 4.96 -60.40
N ARG A 166 -2.02 4.16 -59.91
CA ARG A 166 -0.85 3.71 -60.69
C ARG A 166 -1.25 2.82 -61.85
N ILE A 167 -2.11 1.81 -61.63
CA ILE A 167 -2.55 0.83 -62.63
C ILE A 167 -3.31 1.48 -63.80
N ILE A 168 -4.19 2.47 -63.53
CA ILE A 168 -4.97 3.15 -64.57
C ILE A 168 -4.17 4.18 -65.39
N GLY A 169 -2.87 4.38 -65.09
CA GLY A 169 -2.03 5.34 -65.81
C GLY A 169 -2.39 6.81 -65.56
N LYS A 170 -3.15 7.12 -64.49
CA LYS A 170 -3.18 8.48 -63.95
C LYS A 170 -1.80 8.75 -63.34
N ASN A 171 -0.92 9.39 -64.10
CA ASN A 171 0.35 9.93 -63.59
C ASN A 171 0.09 11.13 -62.66
N THR A 172 -0.54 10.86 -61.50
CA THR A 172 -0.47 11.74 -60.34
C THR A 172 0.97 11.65 -59.83
N ASN A 173 1.85 12.50 -60.37
CA ASN A 173 3.28 12.53 -60.04
C ASN A 173 3.57 12.86 -58.56
N SER A 174 2.55 13.18 -57.77
CA SER A 174 2.53 13.07 -56.31
C SER A 174 1.68 11.85 -55.90
N GLY A 175 2.32 10.70 -55.68
CA GLY A 175 1.66 9.45 -55.28
C GLY A 175 1.10 9.42 -53.85
N ASP A 176 1.06 10.56 -53.17
CA ASP A 176 0.36 10.74 -51.90
C ASP A 176 -1.05 11.28 -52.19
N LEU A 177 -2.08 10.58 -51.71
CA LEU A 177 -3.41 11.16 -51.48
C LEU A 177 -3.23 12.42 -50.64
N PHE A 178 -3.36 13.60 -51.26
CA PHE A 178 -3.08 14.89 -50.62
C PHE A 178 -3.88 15.09 -49.31
N ALA A 179 -5.09 14.51 -49.25
CA ALA A 179 -5.97 14.42 -48.08
C ALA A 179 -5.35 13.75 -46.83
N PHE A 180 -4.32 12.91 -47.00
CA PHE A 180 -3.62 12.21 -45.90
C PHE A 180 -2.14 12.61 -45.74
N SER A 181 -1.70 13.66 -46.45
CA SER A 181 -0.38 14.25 -46.22
C SER A 181 -0.29 14.94 -44.85
N GLU A 182 0.92 15.15 -44.32
CA GLU A 182 1.13 15.90 -43.07
C GLU A 182 0.62 17.35 -43.15
N LYS A 183 0.44 17.88 -44.37
CA LYS A 183 -0.08 19.22 -44.67
C LYS A 183 -1.58 19.24 -44.99
N SER A 184 -2.27 18.11 -44.85
CA SER A 184 -3.69 18.03 -45.16
C SER A 184 -4.57 18.72 -44.10
N PRO A 185 -5.78 19.21 -44.48
CA PRO A 185 -6.74 19.74 -43.51
C PRO A 185 -7.09 18.71 -42.42
N LEU A 186 -7.20 17.43 -42.78
CA LEU A 186 -7.45 16.34 -41.85
C LEU A 186 -6.31 16.21 -40.82
N MET A 187 -5.05 16.21 -41.25
CA MET A 187 -3.92 16.10 -40.34
C MET A 187 -3.76 17.34 -39.46
N HIS A 188 -4.05 18.54 -39.99
CA HIS A 188 -4.11 19.75 -39.19
C HIS A 188 -5.10 19.61 -38.01
N TRP A 189 -6.34 19.13 -38.25
CA TRP A 189 -7.30 18.92 -37.17
C TRP A 189 -6.91 17.80 -36.19
N VAL A 190 -6.24 16.74 -36.65
CA VAL A 190 -5.67 15.69 -35.78
C VAL A 190 -4.56 16.26 -34.88
N MET A 191 -3.70 17.14 -35.43
CA MET A 191 -2.64 17.81 -34.66
C MET A 191 -3.21 18.80 -33.65
N GLU A 192 -4.23 19.60 -34.01
CA GLU A 192 -4.92 20.52 -33.07
C GLU A 192 -5.63 19.78 -31.91
N ARG A 193 -6.05 18.53 -32.13
CA ARG A 193 -6.72 17.73 -31.08
C ARG A 193 -5.79 17.32 -29.93
N ALA A 194 -4.50 17.07 -30.20
CA ALA A 194 -3.58 16.57 -29.17
C ALA A 194 -3.27 17.61 -28.04
N PRO A 195 -2.99 18.90 -28.33
CA PRO A 195 -2.87 19.94 -27.31
C PRO A 195 -4.12 20.11 -26.44
N LEU A 196 -5.32 19.88 -27.00
CA LEU A 196 -6.57 19.96 -26.25
C LEU A 196 -6.69 18.85 -25.20
N TRP A 197 -6.26 17.62 -25.52
CA TRP A 197 -6.18 16.51 -24.56
C TRP A 197 -5.12 16.75 -23.49
N ILE A 198 -3.93 17.25 -23.85
CA ILE A 198 -2.89 17.62 -22.88
C ILE A 198 -3.41 18.73 -21.94
N ARG A 199 -4.13 19.73 -22.47
CA ARG A 199 -4.79 20.76 -21.66
C ARG A 199 -5.85 20.18 -20.75
N ARG A 200 -6.65 19.21 -21.21
CA ARG A 200 -7.64 18.50 -20.40
C ARG A 200 -7.00 17.82 -19.18
N GLN A 201 -5.96 17.03 -19.41
CA GLN A 201 -5.23 16.34 -18.35
C GLN A 201 -4.65 17.33 -17.34
N LYS A 202 -4.06 18.44 -17.80
CA LYS A 202 -3.56 19.50 -16.92
C LYS A 202 -4.67 20.13 -16.07
N LEU A 203 -5.88 20.34 -16.61
CA LEU A 203 -7.03 20.80 -15.82
C LEU A 203 -7.46 19.78 -14.77
N ILE A 204 -7.52 18.49 -15.11
CA ILE A 204 -7.88 17.40 -14.19
C ILE A 204 -6.86 17.29 -13.05
N VAL A 205 -5.56 17.22 -13.38
CA VAL A 205 -4.48 17.12 -12.39
C VAL A 205 -4.42 18.36 -11.50
N LYS A 206 -4.61 19.56 -12.08
CA LYS A 206 -4.68 20.81 -11.32
C LYS A 206 -5.85 20.79 -10.32
N PHE A 207 -7.05 20.39 -10.75
CA PHE A 207 -8.22 20.29 -9.86
C PHE A 207 -7.97 19.33 -8.70
N ILE A 208 -7.38 18.15 -8.96
CA ILE A 208 -7.05 17.16 -7.91
C ILE A 208 -6.03 17.72 -6.91
N HIS A 209 -5.04 18.47 -7.40
CA HIS A 209 -4.07 19.13 -6.54
C HIS A 209 -4.69 20.27 -5.71
N GLU A 210 -5.58 21.08 -6.29
CA GLU A 210 -6.32 22.14 -5.58
C GLU A 210 -7.33 21.58 -4.55
N MET A 211 -7.75 20.31 -4.70
CA MET A 211 -8.55 19.58 -3.72
C MET A 211 -7.72 18.93 -2.58
N ASP A 212 -6.40 19.15 -2.55
CA ASP A 212 -5.46 18.55 -1.58
C ASP A 212 -5.60 17.01 -1.52
N GLU A 213 -5.50 16.37 -2.69
CA GLU A 213 -5.52 14.92 -2.80
C GLU A 213 -4.20 14.37 -3.35
N ASP A 214 -3.78 13.22 -2.83
CA ASP A 214 -2.65 12.48 -3.37
C ASP A 214 -3.05 11.89 -4.74
N SER A 215 -2.28 12.22 -5.78
CA SER A 215 -2.49 11.74 -7.15
C SER A 215 -2.50 10.21 -7.25
N ILE A 216 -1.86 9.51 -6.30
CA ILE A 216 -1.89 8.05 -6.19
C ILE A 216 -3.28 7.55 -5.82
N THR A 217 -3.93 8.16 -4.82
CA THR A 217 -5.30 7.79 -4.41
C THR A 217 -6.34 8.20 -5.44
N SER A 218 -6.13 9.33 -6.11
CA SER A 218 -7.09 9.90 -7.06
C SER A 218 -6.90 9.42 -8.51
N LYS A 219 -6.07 8.39 -8.75
CA LYS A 219 -5.92 7.77 -10.08
C LYS A 219 -7.27 7.33 -10.69
N HIS A 220 -8.15 6.73 -9.87
CA HIS A 220 -9.48 6.32 -10.32
C HIS A 220 -10.35 7.51 -10.79
N LEU A 221 -10.18 8.69 -10.17
CA LEU A 221 -10.84 9.93 -10.50
C LEU A 221 -10.30 10.49 -11.83
N ILE A 222 -8.97 10.49 -12.00
CA ILE A 222 -8.29 10.85 -13.26
C ILE A 222 -8.81 9.97 -14.41
N ASP A 223 -8.82 8.65 -14.22
CA ASP A 223 -9.27 7.70 -15.23
C ASP A 223 -10.75 7.89 -15.58
N SER A 224 -11.61 8.21 -14.60
CA SER A 224 -13.04 8.46 -14.81
C SER A 224 -13.31 9.77 -15.55
N LEU A 225 -12.59 10.85 -15.20
CA LEU A 225 -12.68 12.14 -15.87
C LEU A 225 -12.10 12.10 -17.30
N ASN A 226 -11.05 11.32 -17.54
CA ASN A 226 -10.49 11.10 -18.88
C ASN A 226 -11.44 10.33 -19.80
N ARG A 227 -12.18 9.34 -19.28
CA ARG A 227 -13.18 8.57 -20.06
C ARG A 227 -14.43 9.38 -20.44
N THR A 228 -14.72 10.47 -19.73
CA THR A 228 -16.00 11.19 -19.84
C THR A 228 -15.87 12.49 -20.63
N THR A 229 -15.95 12.42 -21.95
CA THR A 229 -15.91 13.61 -22.84
C THR A 229 -17.22 14.40 -22.89
N ASP A 230 -18.34 13.83 -22.43
CA ASP A 230 -19.58 14.59 -22.22
C ASP A 230 -19.45 15.51 -20.99
N THR A 231 -19.65 16.81 -21.19
CA THR A 231 -19.66 17.80 -20.11
C THR A 231 -20.75 17.48 -19.08
N SER A 232 -21.97 17.08 -19.48
CA SER A 232 -23.06 16.91 -18.52
C SER A 232 -22.72 15.82 -17.49
N ASN A 233 -22.24 14.68 -17.96
CA ASN A 233 -21.80 13.59 -17.12
C ASN A 233 -20.53 13.94 -16.32
N ALA A 234 -19.57 14.64 -16.90
CA ALA A 234 -18.37 15.06 -16.17
C ALA A 234 -18.71 16.03 -15.02
N THR A 235 -19.55 17.04 -15.23
CA THR A 235 -19.99 17.98 -14.19
C THR A 235 -20.81 17.28 -13.11
N LYS A 236 -21.75 16.39 -13.46
CA LYS A 236 -22.49 15.59 -12.47
C LYS A 236 -21.56 14.71 -11.63
N PHE A 237 -20.55 14.10 -12.26
CA PHE A 237 -19.57 13.28 -11.57
C PHE A 237 -18.73 14.09 -10.57
N ILE A 238 -18.27 15.30 -10.95
CA ILE A 238 -17.55 16.22 -10.05
C ILE A 238 -18.43 16.66 -8.88
N GLN A 239 -19.69 17.02 -9.14
CA GLN A 239 -20.65 17.43 -8.11
C GLN A 239 -20.93 16.30 -7.11
N HIS A 240 -21.16 15.08 -7.60
CA HIS A 240 -21.37 13.91 -6.75
C HIS A 240 -20.10 13.58 -5.94
N TYR A 241 -18.92 13.64 -6.56
CA TYR A 241 -17.64 13.41 -5.88
C TYR A 241 -17.42 14.37 -4.71
N ILE A 242 -17.70 15.65 -4.90
CA ILE A 242 -17.56 16.68 -3.87
C ILE A 242 -18.61 16.49 -2.77
N GLN A 243 -19.85 16.13 -3.12
CA GLN A 243 -20.88 15.80 -2.15
C GLN A 243 -20.47 14.61 -1.26
N ASP A 244 -19.97 13.53 -1.85
CA ASP A 244 -19.50 12.34 -1.14
C ASP A 244 -18.32 12.66 -0.23
N ARG A 245 -17.38 13.50 -0.69
CA ARG A 245 -16.23 13.98 0.09
C ARG A 245 -16.66 14.85 1.27
N GLN A 246 -17.63 15.75 1.08
CA GLN A 246 -18.23 16.57 2.14
C GLN A 246 -18.99 15.70 3.17
N GLU A 247 -19.69 14.66 2.72
CA GLU A 247 -20.36 13.69 3.59
C GLU A 247 -19.36 12.84 4.39
N ALA A 248 -18.33 12.31 3.75
CA ALA A 248 -17.25 11.58 4.42
C ALA A 248 -16.51 12.44 5.46
N ARG A 249 -16.31 13.74 5.18
CA ARG A 249 -15.73 14.68 6.15
C ARG A 249 -16.65 14.87 7.37
N ARG A 250 -17.94 15.12 7.16
CA ARG A 250 -18.94 15.23 8.24
C ARG A 250 -18.97 13.96 9.09
N HIS A 251 -19.03 12.79 8.47
CA HIS A 251 -19.05 11.52 9.19
C HIS A 251 -17.77 11.27 10.01
N ARG A 252 -16.58 11.59 9.47
CA ARG A 252 -15.31 11.52 10.24
C ARG A 252 -15.32 12.46 11.45
N ARG A 253 -15.89 13.67 11.32
CA ARG A 253 -16.03 14.62 12.45
C ARG A 253 -17.02 14.11 13.50
N GLU A 254 -18.15 13.56 13.10
CA GLU A 254 -19.11 12.91 14.02
C GLU A 254 -18.46 11.75 14.78
N GLN A 255 -17.70 10.88 14.10
CA GLN A 255 -16.94 9.81 14.75
C GLN A 255 -15.89 10.34 15.74
N LEU A 256 -15.25 11.47 15.46
CA LEU A 256 -14.28 12.10 16.39
C LEU A 256 -14.99 12.71 17.61
N LEU A 257 -16.10 13.41 17.41
CA LEU A 257 -16.94 13.91 18.51
C LEU A 257 -17.44 12.77 19.40
N HIS A 258 -17.95 11.69 18.81
CA HIS A 258 -18.39 10.52 19.56
C HIS A 258 -17.23 9.84 20.33
N LYS A 259 -16.03 9.75 19.74
CA LYS A 259 -14.82 9.27 20.43
C LYS A 259 -14.36 10.18 21.58
N LEU A 260 -14.67 11.48 21.54
CA LEU A 260 -14.42 12.41 22.63
C LEU A 260 -15.49 12.31 23.72
N GLU A 261 -16.76 12.10 23.34
CA GLU A 261 -17.87 11.85 24.25
C GLU A 261 -17.65 10.59 25.10
N ILE A 262 -17.26 9.47 24.47
CA ILE A 262 -16.91 8.23 25.18
C ILE A 262 -15.77 8.48 26.18
N LYS A 263 -14.66 9.10 25.75
CA LYS A 263 -13.52 9.42 26.64
C LYS A 263 -13.90 10.27 27.85
N LEU A 264 -14.94 11.07 27.71
CA LEU A 264 -15.41 12.00 28.71
C LEU A 264 -16.38 11.35 29.69
N GLU A 265 -17.19 10.41 29.21
CA GLU A 265 -18.00 9.51 30.02
C GLU A 265 -17.12 8.55 30.83
N GLU A 266 -16.06 7.99 30.23
CA GLU A 266 -15.01 7.22 30.92
C GLU A 266 -14.41 8.01 32.09
N GLN A 267 -14.00 9.27 31.86
CA GLN A 267 -13.48 10.16 32.93
C GLN A 267 -14.53 10.48 34.01
N LEU A 268 -15.80 10.64 33.64
CA LEU A 268 -16.87 10.87 34.60
C LEU A 268 -17.08 9.65 35.51
N ILE A 269 -17.08 8.45 34.93
CA ILE A 269 -17.18 7.18 35.66
C ILE A 269 -15.96 7.00 36.57
N GLU A 270 -14.75 7.27 36.10
CA GLU A 270 -13.52 7.22 36.91
C GLU A 270 -13.61 8.11 38.17
N GLN A 271 -14.10 9.34 38.02
CA GLN A 271 -14.28 10.27 39.15
C GLN A 271 -15.41 9.82 40.11
N GLN A 272 -16.52 9.29 39.59
CA GLN A 272 -17.59 8.71 40.40
C GLN A 272 -17.12 7.47 41.19
N THR A 273 -16.30 6.61 40.58
CA THR A 273 -15.69 5.45 41.24
C THR A 273 -14.76 5.92 42.36
N ARG A 274 -13.85 6.87 42.12
CA ARG A 274 -12.97 7.45 43.17
C ARG A 274 -13.76 8.06 44.34
N ALA A 275 -14.84 8.79 44.06
CA ALA A 275 -15.70 9.34 45.10
C ALA A 275 -16.38 8.23 45.93
N THR A 276 -16.81 7.15 45.28
CA THR A 276 -17.42 5.97 45.94
C THR A 276 -16.41 5.20 46.78
N GLU A 277 -15.18 5.03 46.29
CA GLU A 277 -14.06 4.43 47.04
C GLU A 277 -13.69 5.25 48.28
N LEU A 278 -13.63 6.58 48.15
CA LEU A 278 -13.36 7.49 49.28
C LEU A 278 -14.45 7.39 50.35
N VAL A 279 -15.73 7.40 49.95
CA VAL A 279 -16.86 7.20 50.88
C VAL A 279 -16.78 5.83 51.55
N SER A 280 -16.48 4.76 50.80
CA SER A 280 -16.29 3.42 51.34
C SER A 280 -15.15 3.36 52.35
N ALA A 281 -14.00 4.00 52.07
CA ALA A 281 -12.86 4.08 52.97
C ALA A 281 -13.18 4.87 54.24
N LEU A 282 -13.93 5.98 54.15
CA LEU A 282 -14.40 6.75 55.30
C LEU A 282 -15.41 5.97 56.14
N CYS A 283 -16.33 5.22 55.51
CA CYS A 283 -17.24 4.31 56.21
C CYS A 283 -16.48 3.17 56.91
N GLN A 284 -15.46 2.59 56.27
CA GLN A 284 -14.59 1.59 56.90
C GLN A 284 -13.78 2.18 58.05
N LEU A 285 -13.31 3.42 57.95
CA LEU A 285 -12.59 4.11 59.02
C LEU A 285 -13.52 4.42 60.21
N SER A 286 -14.73 4.94 59.96
CA SER A 286 -15.76 5.11 60.99
C SER A 286 -16.12 3.77 61.64
N ALA A 287 -16.37 2.71 60.85
CA ALA A 287 -16.63 1.38 61.37
C ALA A 287 -15.45 0.82 62.17
N ARG A 288 -14.20 1.07 61.76
CA ARG A 288 -13.00 0.70 62.52
C ARG A 288 -12.91 1.47 63.83
N LEU A 289 -13.07 2.79 63.84
CA LEU A 289 -13.06 3.62 65.05
C LEU A 289 -14.19 3.24 66.02
N LEU A 290 -15.41 3.01 65.50
CA LEU A 290 -16.53 2.49 66.28
C LEU A 290 -16.24 1.08 66.81
N SER A 291 -15.61 0.24 65.99
CA SER A 291 -15.20 -1.10 66.40
C SER A 291 -14.08 -1.08 67.41
N GLU A 292 -13.12 -0.15 67.33
CA GLU A 292 -12.02 0.06 68.29
C GLU A 292 -12.53 0.68 69.58
N PHE A 293 -13.52 1.56 69.53
CA PHE A 293 -14.20 2.08 70.71
C PHE A 293 -14.99 0.96 71.42
N GLN A 294 -15.77 0.18 70.66
CA GLN A 294 -16.39 -1.05 71.15
C GLN A 294 -15.34 -2.08 71.57
N LEU A 295 -14.17 -2.13 70.93
CA LEU A 295 -13.07 -3.00 71.27
C LEU A 295 -12.45 -2.54 72.57
N ASN A 296 -12.32 -1.24 72.86
CA ASN A 296 -11.79 -0.71 74.12
C ASN A 296 -12.77 -0.98 75.29
N MET A 297 -14.07 -0.79 75.04
CA MET A 297 -15.16 -1.23 75.92
C MET A 297 -15.13 -2.76 76.15
N LYS A 298 -14.90 -3.55 75.10
CA LYS A 298 -14.74 -4.99 75.19
C LYS A 298 -13.38 -5.39 75.78
N LEU A 299 -12.30 -4.63 75.62
CA LEU A 299 -10.95 -4.92 76.13
C LEU A 299 -10.94 -4.71 77.63
N LYS A 300 -11.66 -3.71 78.15
CA LYS A 300 -11.99 -3.60 79.57
C LYS A 300 -12.79 -4.80 80.12
N LYS A 301 -13.50 -5.55 79.27
CA LYS A 301 -14.19 -6.81 79.62
C LYS A 301 -13.41 -8.10 79.27
N VAL A 302 -12.46 -8.04 78.34
CA VAL A 302 -11.72 -9.17 77.73
C VAL A 302 -10.27 -9.24 78.24
N LEU A 303 -9.74 -8.18 78.85
CA LEU A 303 -8.66 -8.27 79.83
C LEU A 303 -9.07 -9.03 81.11
N HIS A 304 -10.33 -9.47 81.19
CA HIS A 304 -10.80 -10.47 82.15
C HIS A 304 -10.83 -11.90 81.58
N GLN A 305 -10.74 -12.07 80.25
CA GLN A 305 -10.93 -13.34 79.53
C GLN A 305 -10.13 -13.36 78.21
N VAL A 306 -8.84 -13.69 78.29
CA VAL A 306 -7.97 -13.91 77.12
C VAL A 306 -8.10 -15.37 76.66
N GLU A 307 -8.10 -15.64 75.34
CA GLU A 307 -7.23 -16.63 74.64
C GLU A 307 -7.74 -17.08 73.23
N THR A 308 -6.78 -17.40 72.34
CA THR A 308 -6.83 -18.19 71.08
C THR A 308 -7.26 -17.61 69.70
N SER A 309 -6.25 -17.43 68.80
CA SER A 309 -6.22 -17.79 67.34
C SER A 309 -7.13 -17.06 66.31
N LYS A 310 -6.93 -17.09 64.95
CA LYS A 310 -5.76 -17.05 64.03
C LYS A 310 -6.22 -16.71 62.56
N GLN A 311 -5.57 -15.73 61.90
CA GLN A 311 -5.10 -15.72 60.47
C GLN A 311 -6.04 -15.53 59.22
N ILE A 312 -5.47 -14.88 58.16
CA ILE A 312 -5.76 -14.88 56.67
C ILE A 312 -6.48 -13.65 56.01
N VAL A 313 -6.08 -13.36 54.75
CA VAL A 313 -6.12 -12.12 53.90
C VAL A 313 -6.09 -12.57 52.40
N PRO A 314 -6.75 -11.98 51.34
CA PRO A 314 -6.62 -10.60 50.82
C PRO A 314 -7.90 -9.96 50.16
N ILE A 315 -7.74 -8.94 49.28
CA ILE A 315 -8.74 -8.21 48.45
C ILE A 315 -8.24 -8.13 46.96
N LEU A 316 -9.14 -7.97 45.99
CA LEU A 316 -8.88 -7.71 44.55
C LEU A 316 -9.23 -6.26 44.15
N ILE A 317 -8.48 -5.65 43.22
CA ILE A 317 -8.89 -4.47 42.40
C ILE A 317 -8.33 -4.64 40.98
N ASP A 318 -9.05 -4.11 39.98
CA ASP A 318 -8.85 -4.20 38.53
C ASP A 318 -8.86 -2.79 37.90
N HIS A 319 -8.21 -2.57 36.74
CA HIS A 319 -8.16 -1.25 36.06
C HIS A 319 -7.91 -1.28 34.53
N ASN A 320 -8.88 -0.70 33.82
CA ASN A 320 -8.83 0.14 32.60
C ASN A 320 -8.25 -0.38 31.26
N GLU A 321 -9.01 -0.10 30.19
CA GLU A 321 -8.69 -0.41 28.78
C GLU A 321 -8.40 0.85 27.93
N GLU A 322 -7.56 0.72 26.90
CA GLU A 322 -7.42 1.69 25.82
C GLU A 322 -7.66 1.06 24.44
N LYS A 323 -8.53 1.72 23.65
CA LYS A 323 -8.71 1.79 22.18
C LYS A 323 -8.33 0.64 21.22
N LYS A 324 -9.11 0.62 20.12
CA LYS A 324 -9.45 -0.62 19.41
C LYS A 324 -8.75 -0.84 18.05
N VAL A 325 -8.00 -1.95 17.92
CA VAL A 325 -7.66 -2.64 16.67
C VAL A 325 -7.74 -4.16 16.90
N ASP A 326 -8.44 -4.90 16.03
CA ASP A 326 -8.53 -6.36 16.10
C ASP A 326 -7.19 -6.99 15.66
N PHE A 327 -6.79 -8.09 16.28
CA PHE A 327 -5.44 -8.65 16.14
C PHE A 327 -5.46 -10.15 15.85
N LEU A 328 -4.71 -10.59 14.82
CA LEU A 328 -4.56 -12.00 14.47
C LEU A 328 -3.38 -12.64 15.21
N LEU A 329 -3.66 -13.73 15.93
CA LEU A 329 -2.71 -14.59 16.63
C LEU A 329 -2.79 -15.98 16.00
N ILE A 330 -1.68 -16.54 15.52
CA ILE A 330 -1.67 -17.87 14.90
C ILE A 330 -0.90 -18.84 15.82
N ILE A 331 -1.55 -19.92 16.26
CA ILE A 331 -0.94 -20.97 17.09
C ILE A 331 -0.87 -22.25 16.29
N ARG A 332 0.34 -22.75 16.03
CA ARG A 332 0.55 -24.05 15.39
C ARG A 332 0.71 -25.13 16.44
N LEU A 333 -0.09 -26.19 16.33
CA LEU A 333 -0.11 -27.32 17.23
C LEU A 333 0.31 -28.62 16.52
N GLU A 334 1.12 -29.42 17.22
CA GLU A 334 1.31 -30.84 16.94
C GLU A 334 0.13 -31.61 17.53
N GLY A 335 -0.68 -32.25 16.70
CA GLY A 335 -1.87 -32.97 17.13
C GLY A 335 -2.68 -33.55 15.97
N ASN A 336 -3.64 -34.42 16.29
CA ASN A 336 -4.53 -35.03 15.31
C ASN A 336 -5.66 -34.05 14.93
N TYR A 337 -5.66 -33.57 13.69
CA TYR A 337 -6.67 -32.65 13.12
C TYR A 337 -8.11 -33.09 13.42
N ASN A 338 -8.38 -34.39 13.35
CA ASN A 338 -9.70 -34.96 13.61
C ASN A 338 -10.23 -34.66 15.03
N ILE A 339 -9.37 -34.47 16.03
CA ILE A 339 -9.80 -34.10 17.38
C ILE A 339 -10.41 -32.70 17.37
N TRP A 340 -9.78 -31.76 16.67
CA TRP A 340 -10.21 -30.36 16.61
C TRP A 340 -11.42 -30.12 15.69
N THR A 341 -11.66 -31.00 14.71
CA THR A 341 -12.80 -30.89 13.79
C THR A 341 -14.01 -31.73 14.17
N SER A 342 -13.84 -32.95 14.70
CA SER A 342 -14.98 -33.84 15.03
C SER A 342 -15.84 -33.35 16.19
N ASN A 343 -15.29 -32.53 17.09
CA ASN A 343 -16.02 -31.95 18.22
C ASN A 343 -15.79 -30.42 18.31
N LYS A 344 -15.80 -29.78 17.13
CA LYS A 344 -15.38 -28.39 16.89
C LYS A 344 -15.88 -27.42 17.95
N ASN A 345 -17.20 -27.29 18.13
CA ASN A 345 -17.77 -26.28 19.02
C ASN A 345 -17.31 -26.45 20.48
N SER A 346 -17.40 -27.66 21.04
CA SER A 346 -17.06 -27.90 22.45
C SER A 346 -15.57 -27.74 22.74
N ILE A 347 -14.70 -28.16 21.82
CA ILE A 347 -13.24 -28.03 22.00
C ILE A 347 -12.80 -26.59 21.79
N GLN A 348 -13.33 -25.90 20.77
CA GLN A 348 -13.05 -24.48 20.53
C GLN A 348 -13.52 -23.62 21.70
N GLU A 349 -14.75 -23.81 22.21
CA GLU A 349 -15.28 -23.07 23.36
C GLU A 349 -14.44 -23.29 24.63
N ARG A 350 -14.09 -24.54 24.93
CA ARG A 350 -13.23 -24.87 26.09
C ARG A 350 -11.81 -24.33 25.95
N PHE A 351 -11.25 -24.34 24.74
CA PHE A 351 -9.94 -23.76 24.47
C PHE A 351 -9.99 -22.23 24.62
N CYS A 352 -10.94 -21.56 23.95
CA CYS A 352 -11.10 -20.11 24.04
C CYS A 352 -11.35 -19.67 25.47
N SER A 353 -12.27 -20.29 26.21
CA SER A 353 -12.51 -19.98 27.63
C SER A 353 -11.25 -20.12 28.48
N ALA A 354 -10.47 -21.19 28.29
CA ALA A 354 -9.22 -21.37 29.02
C ALA A 354 -8.13 -20.36 28.61
N PHE A 355 -8.01 -20.04 27.32
CA PHE A 355 -7.07 -19.05 26.79
C PHE A 355 -7.43 -17.64 27.28
N CYS A 356 -8.69 -17.24 27.18
CA CYS A 356 -9.22 -15.98 27.69
C CYS A 356 -8.96 -15.82 29.19
N ARG A 357 -9.11 -16.88 29.98
CA ARG A 357 -8.78 -16.87 31.42
C ARG A 357 -7.27 -16.76 31.69
N ILE A 358 -6.41 -17.34 30.84
CA ILE A 358 -4.95 -17.17 30.95
C ILE A 358 -4.56 -15.72 30.64
N MET A 359 -5.14 -15.17 29.57
CA MET A 359 -4.84 -13.82 29.10
C MET A 359 -5.60 -12.71 29.82
N GLN A 360 -6.56 -13.04 30.70
CA GLN A 360 -7.44 -12.07 31.37
C GLN A 360 -8.22 -11.19 30.38
N VAL A 361 -8.80 -11.81 29.34
CA VAL A 361 -9.63 -11.14 28.32
C VAL A 361 -11.02 -11.77 28.24
N SER A 362 -12.01 -11.06 27.70
CA SER A 362 -13.38 -11.61 27.55
C SER A 362 -13.41 -12.82 26.61
N THR A 363 -14.30 -13.79 26.85
CA THR A 363 -14.55 -14.90 25.91
C THR A 363 -15.07 -14.43 24.57
N ASP A 364 -15.85 -13.35 24.56
CA ASP A 364 -16.42 -12.77 23.33
C ASP A 364 -15.35 -12.05 22.50
N SER A 365 -14.18 -11.81 23.09
CA SER A 365 -13.05 -11.18 22.42
C SER A 365 -12.12 -12.14 21.68
N LEU A 366 -12.38 -13.45 21.70
CA LEU A 366 -11.51 -14.45 21.09
C LEU A 366 -12.28 -15.45 20.24
N ARG A 367 -12.04 -15.45 18.93
CA ARG A 367 -12.61 -16.43 18.00
C ARG A 367 -11.53 -17.22 17.28
N ILE A 368 -11.69 -18.55 17.23
CA ILE A 368 -10.99 -19.38 16.24
C ILE A 368 -11.70 -19.20 14.90
N ASP A 369 -11.03 -18.57 13.95
CA ASP A 369 -11.59 -18.32 12.62
C ASP A 369 -11.45 -19.53 11.70
N HIS A 370 -10.24 -20.09 11.63
CA HIS A 370 -9.90 -21.23 10.77
C HIS A 370 -9.00 -22.26 11.47
N ILE A 371 -9.07 -23.51 11.00
CA ILE A 371 -8.17 -24.62 11.38
C ILE A 371 -7.68 -25.33 10.11
N GLU A 372 -6.37 -25.28 9.85
CA GLU A 372 -5.74 -25.94 8.72
C GLU A 372 -5.40 -27.41 9.02
N GLU A 373 -5.31 -28.23 7.96
CA GLU A 373 -5.02 -29.67 8.04
C GLU A 373 -3.50 -29.99 8.04
N SER A 374 -2.64 -29.04 7.63
CA SER A 374 -1.18 -29.18 7.49
C SER A 374 -0.39 -29.15 8.82
N GLY A 375 -0.96 -29.79 9.84
CA GLY A 375 -0.74 -29.51 11.26
C GLY A 375 -1.82 -28.54 11.76
N VAL A 376 -2.26 -28.70 13.01
CA VAL A 376 -3.42 -27.95 13.55
C VAL A 376 -3.01 -26.50 13.79
N ILE A 377 -3.27 -25.65 12.80
CA ILE A 377 -3.01 -24.20 12.87
C ILE A 377 -4.30 -23.51 13.29
N LEU A 378 -4.33 -22.97 14.51
CA LEU A 378 -5.44 -22.18 15.04
C LEU A 378 -5.22 -20.70 14.69
N HIS A 379 -6.10 -20.15 13.85
CA HIS A 379 -6.18 -18.71 13.58
C HIS A 379 -7.09 -18.06 14.63
N LEU A 380 -6.50 -17.33 15.58
CA LEU A 380 -7.21 -16.65 16.68
C LEU A 380 -7.36 -15.16 16.37
N MET A 381 -8.60 -14.72 16.15
CA MET A 381 -8.96 -13.32 16.13
C MET A 381 -9.15 -12.84 17.56
N VAL A 382 -8.24 -11.98 18.04
CA VAL A 382 -8.34 -11.23 19.30
C VAL A 382 -9.00 -9.90 18.99
N HIS A 383 -10.30 -9.79 19.28
CA HIS A 383 -11.01 -8.53 19.12
C HIS A 383 -10.49 -7.45 20.07
N ALA A 384 -10.67 -6.22 19.64
CA ALA A 384 -10.16 -5.06 20.31
C ALA A 384 -10.95 -4.67 21.57
N PRO A 385 -10.29 -4.15 22.63
CA PRO A 385 -8.92 -3.62 22.66
C PRO A 385 -7.82 -4.62 23.04
N TYR A 386 -8.14 -5.91 23.17
CA TYR A 386 -7.22 -6.87 23.82
C TYR A 386 -5.97 -7.25 23.01
N GLY A 387 -5.92 -6.97 21.71
CA GLY A 387 -4.80 -7.33 20.83
C GLY A 387 -3.42 -6.94 21.38
N PRO A 388 -3.13 -5.64 21.61
CA PRO A 388 -1.87 -5.19 22.22
C PRO A 388 -1.56 -5.79 23.60
N PHE A 389 -2.58 -6.08 24.41
CA PHE A 389 -2.40 -6.72 25.71
C PHE A 389 -1.97 -8.18 25.57
N VAL A 390 -2.66 -8.97 24.74
CA VAL A 390 -2.28 -10.36 24.42
C VAL A 390 -0.87 -10.42 23.81
N ILE A 391 -0.52 -9.48 22.92
CA ILE A 391 0.86 -9.34 22.41
C ILE A 391 1.85 -9.13 23.56
N LYS A 392 1.59 -8.19 24.49
CA LYS A 392 2.48 -7.94 25.63
C LYS A 392 2.63 -9.19 26.51
N GLN A 393 1.52 -9.87 26.81
CA GLN A 393 1.48 -11.08 27.64
C GLN A 393 2.19 -12.29 27.01
N ILE A 394 2.33 -12.35 25.67
CA ILE A 394 3.06 -13.41 24.96
C ILE A 394 4.51 -13.02 24.64
N SER A 395 4.76 -11.78 24.21
CA SER A 395 6.02 -11.39 23.54
C SER A 395 7.20 -11.09 24.45
N GLY A 396 7.00 -10.97 25.77
CA GLY A 396 8.07 -10.72 26.75
C GLY A 396 8.81 -9.38 26.60
N ARG A 397 8.32 -8.45 25.77
CA ARG A 397 8.97 -7.13 25.57
C ARG A 397 8.80 -6.23 26.80
N GLY A 398 9.71 -6.34 27.77
CA GLY A 398 9.78 -5.48 28.94
C GLY A 398 10.64 -6.06 30.07
N LYS A 399 10.45 -5.55 31.29
CA LYS A 399 11.02 -6.14 32.52
C LYS A 399 10.27 -7.41 32.97
N ASP A 400 9.17 -7.74 32.30
CA ASP A 400 8.15 -8.71 32.76
C ASP A 400 8.32 -10.12 32.13
N ASN A 401 9.55 -10.49 31.72
CA ASN A 401 9.86 -11.73 30.97
C ASN A 401 9.40 -13.03 31.68
N GLU A 402 9.34 -13.03 33.01
CA GLU A 402 8.85 -14.17 33.80
C GLU A 402 7.35 -14.42 33.58
N PHE A 403 6.55 -13.35 33.48
CA PHE A 403 5.11 -13.46 33.24
C PHE A 403 4.80 -14.01 31.84
N SER A 404 5.49 -13.55 30.80
CA SER A 404 5.30 -14.09 29.45
C SER A 404 5.71 -15.56 29.35
N THR A 405 6.80 -15.94 30.03
CA THR A 405 7.23 -17.35 30.12
C THR A 405 6.17 -18.20 30.83
N LEU A 406 5.61 -17.72 31.95
CA LEU A 406 4.54 -18.41 32.68
C LEU A 406 3.26 -18.53 31.85
N ASN A 407 2.89 -17.49 31.10
CA ASN A 407 1.74 -17.51 30.20
C ASN A 407 1.93 -18.56 29.10
N ILE A 408 3.06 -18.55 28.38
CA ILE A 408 3.37 -19.54 27.34
C ILE A 408 3.32 -20.97 27.92
N GLN A 409 3.94 -21.22 29.07
CA GLN A 409 3.85 -22.52 29.74
C GLN A 409 2.41 -22.90 30.12
N THR A 410 1.56 -21.94 30.45
CA THR A 410 0.16 -22.18 30.81
C THR A 410 -0.70 -22.44 29.57
N ILE A 411 -0.42 -21.79 28.43
CA ILE A 411 -1.04 -22.12 27.14
C ILE A 411 -0.59 -23.51 26.68
N GLN A 412 0.70 -23.86 26.82
CA GLN A 412 1.22 -25.21 26.53
C GLN A 412 0.50 -26.28 27.37
N LYS A 413 0.36 -26.05 28.68
CA LYS A 413 -0.43 -26.91 29.59
C LYS A 413 -1.92 -26.93 29.26
N CYS A 414 -2.45 -25.90 28.59
CA CYS A 414 -3.82 -25.87 28.10
C CYS A 414 -3.97 -26.77 26.86
N CYS A 415 -3.15 -26.55 25.83
CA CYS A 415 -3.12 -27.37 24.60
C CYS A 415 -2.92 -28.85 24.90
N ALA A 416 -2.03 -29.19 25.85
CA ALA A 416 -1.76 -30.57 26.26
C ALA A 416 -3.01 -31.32 26.78
N LYS A 417 -3.98 -30.61 27.39
CA LYS A 417 -5.26 -31.21 27.82
C LYS A 417 -6.18 -31.60 26.66
N PHE A 418 -5.92 -31.06 25.47
CA PHE A 418 -6.58 -31.42 24.21
C PHE A 418 -5.70 -32.36 23.37
N GLY A 419 -4.71 -33.03 23.98
CA GLY A 419 -3.81 -33.97 23.31
C GLY A 419 -2.93 -33.33 22.23
N SER A 420 -2.66 -32.03 22.34
CA SER A 420 -1.90 -31.26 21.33
C SER A 420 -0.74 -30.50 21.99
N GLN A 421 0.45 -30.51 21.38
CA GLN A 421 1.58 -29.71 21.85
C GLN A 421 1.72 -28.43 21.02
N ILE A 422 2.22 -27.34 21.59
CA ILE A 422 2.46 -26.10 20.82
C ILE A 422 3.78 -26.23 20.08
N HIS A 423 3.74 -26.14 18.76
CA HIS A 423 4.92 -26.12 17.90
C HIS A 423 5.45 -24.69 17.74
N SER A 424 4.57 -23.71 17.50
CA SER A 424 4.97 -22.29 17.40
C SER A 424 3.79 -21.34 17.65
N ILE A 425 4.12 -20.12 18.09
CA ILE A 425 3.17 -19.00 18.20
C ILE A 425 3.67 -17.84 17.32
N VAL A 426 2.78 -17.32 16.47
CA VAL A 426 3.03 -16.27 15.49
C VAL A 426 2.10 -15.09 15.77
N LEU A 427 2.62 -13.87 15.68
CA LEU A 427 1.91 -12.63 16.03
C LEU A 427 1.71 -11.75 14.78
N GLY A 428 0.45 -11.48 14.43
CA GLY A 428 0.03 -10.64 13.31
C GLY A 428 -0.07 -11.39 11.98
N GLU A 429 -0.37 -10.64 10.90
CA GLU A 429 -0.47 -11.17 9.52
C GLU A 429 0.87 -11.67 8.93
N CYS A 430 1.98 -11.49 9.66
CA CYS A 430 3.30 -11.93 9.24
C CYS A 430 3.58 -13.34 9.79
N THR A 431 3.59 -14.34 8.90
CA THR A 431 3.72 -15.78 9.17
C THR A 431 5.06 -16.26 9.75
N LEU A 432 5.85 -15.38 10.38
CA LEU A 432 7.14 -15.70 10.99
C LEU A 432 6.98 -15.93 12.51
N PRO A 433 7.51 -17.06 13.06
CA PRO A 433 7.56 -17.27 14.51
C PRO A 433 8.23 -16.12 15.23
N ILE A 434 7.72 -15.73 16.40
CA ILE A 434 8.24 -14.57 17.17
C ILE A 434 9.74 -14.67 17.46
N GLU A 435 10.22 -15.91 17.62
CA GLU A 435 11.60 -16.34 17.89
C GLU A 435 12.54 -16.13 16.70
N LYS A 436 11.96 -15.98 15.49
CA LYS A 436 12.64 -15.69 14.21
C LYS A 436 12.42 -14.25 13.74
N CYS A 437 11.45 -13.52 14.31
CA CYS A 437 11.21 -12.09 14.08
C CYS A 437 12.19 -11.15 14.78
N LEU A 438 13.27 -11.67 15.39
CA LEU A 438 14.27 -10.85 16.07
C LEU A 438 15.28 -10.30 15.06
N MET A 439 15.25 -8.99 14.84
CA MET A 439 16.36 -8.26 14.23
C MET A 439 17.56 -8.33 15.19
N ASP A 440 18.54 -9.16 14.86
CA ASP A 440 19.77 -9.30 15.65
C ASP A 440 20.87 -8.44 15.03
N PHE A 441 21.32 -7.43 15.80
CA PHE A 441 22.37 -6.50 15.40
C PHE A 441 23.70 -7.17 15.05
N LYS A 442 23.96 -8.41 15.52
CA LYS A 442 25.15 -9.18 15.11
C LYS A 442 25.18 -9.46 13.61
N TRP A 443 23.99 -9.64 13.02
CA TRP A 443 23.82 -9.88 11.59
C TRP A 443 23.95 -8.61 10.75
N ASN A 444 24.08 -7.42 11.35
CA ASN A 444 24.27 -6.18 10.58
C ASN A 444 25.64 -6.09 9.89
N LYS A 445 26.59 -6.97 10.23
CA LYS A 445 27.84 -7.13 9.49
C LYS A 445 27.54 -7.65 8.09
N MET A 446 27.96 -6.92 7.06
CA MET A 446 28.10 -7.51 5.73
C MET A 446 29.28 -8.51 5.75
N ARG A 447 29.18 -9.59 4.98
CA ARG A 447 30.24 -10.59 4.84
C ARG A 447 30.69 -10.64 3.39
N ILE A 448 31.76 -9.94 3.08
CA ILE A 448 32.57 -10.22 1.90
C ILE A 448 33.42 -11.45 2.27
N ASN A 449 33.47 -12.44 1.38
CA ASN A 449 34.15 -13.70 1.65
C ASN A 449 35.53 -13.67 0.99
N ASP A 450 36.59 -13.53 1.77
CA ASP A 450 37.97 -13.29 1.31
C ASP A 450 38.61 -14.50 0.59
N ASN A 451 37.97 -15.67 0.62
CA ASN A 451 38.56 -16.92 0.14
C ASN A 451 38.34 -17.17 -1.37
N ARG A 452 38.81 -16.26 -2.24
CA ARG A 452 38.93 -16.48 -3.69
C ARG A 452 40.32 -16.13 -4.24
N LEU A 453 41.32 -16.88 -3.77
CA LEU A 453 42.55 -17.12 -4.53
C LEU A 453 42.51 -18.52 -5.15
N THR A 454 42.93 -18.65 -6.42
CA THR A 454 42.85 -19.84 -7.30
C THR A 454 41.40 -20.26 -7.64
N ASP A 455 40.79 -19.90 -8.79
CA ASP A 455 41.26 -20.08 -10.17
C ASP A 455 40.51 -19.15 -11.19
N ASN A 456 41.28 -18.37 -11.95
CA ASN A 456 41.05 -17.98 -13.36
C ASN A 456 39.62 -17.73 -13.92
N THR A 457 38.76 -16.94 -13.26
CA THR A 457 37.71 -16.19 -13.99
C THR A 457 37.41 -14.83 -13.35
N TYR A 458 37.50 -13.77 -14.17
CA TYR A 458 37.22 -12.34 -13.90
C TYR A 458 38.12 -11.64 -12.87
N GLY A 459 38.97 -10.73 -13.39
CA GLY A 459 39.96 -10.01 -12.61
C GLY A 459 39.38 -8.85 -11.79
N PHE A 460 39.37 -9.02 -10.47
CA PHE A 460 39.46 -7.92 -9.51
C PHE A 460 40.92 -7.80 -9.02
N ASP A 461 41.79 -7.18 -9.82
CA ASP A 461 43.16 -6.90 -9.38
C ASP A 461 43.19 -5.68 -8.42
N SER A 462 43.97 -5.82 -7.33
CA SER A 462 44.25 -4.81 -6.28
C SER A 462 43.21 -4.57 -5.17
N PHE A 463 42.84 -5.61 -4.42
CA PHE A 463 42.29 -5.46 -3.06
C PHE A 463 42.92 -6.39 -2.00
N ASP A 464 44.25 -6.47 -1.95
CA ASP A 464 44.97 -7.02 -0.79
C ASP A 464 44.91 -6.05 0.42
N GLN A 465 43.83 -6.11 1.21
CA GLN A 465 43.76 -5.54 2.56
C GLN A 465 42.93 -6.41 3.51
N GLU A 466 43.58 -7.44 4.05
CA GLU A 466 43.12 -8.14 5.26
C GLU A 466 42.75 -7.11 6.36
N ASN A 467 41.56 -7.25 6.96
CA ASN A 467 40.92 -6.34 7.95
C ASN A 467 40.13 -5.12 7.43
N LYS A 468 39.75 -5.04 6.14
CA LYS A 468 38.69 -4.09 5.77
C LYS A 468 37.32 -4.56 6.26
N GLU A 469 36.86 -3.99 7.37
CA GLU A 469 35.48 -4.13 7.84
C GLU A 469 34.52 -3.88 6.67
N SER A 470 33.56 -4.79 6.44
CA SER A 470 32.68 -4.71 5.27
C SER A 470 31.72 -3.51 5.41
N VAL A 471 32.10 -2.40 4.80
CA VAL A 471 31.41 -1.11 4.89
C VAL A 471 30.09 -1.19 4.13
N CYS A 472 28.97 -0.99 4.85
CA CYS A 472 27.65 -0.84 4.25
C CYS A 472 27.70 0.25 3.15
N PRO A 473 27.12 0.04 1.94
CA PRO A 473 27.23 0.98 0.83
C PRO A 473 26.85 2.41 1.24
N GLN A 474 27.54 3.40 0.67
CA GLN A 474 27.48 4.78 1.16
C GLN A 474 26.05 5.34 1.16
N GLY A 475 25.64 5.91 2.30
CA GLY A 475 24.30 6.44 2.51
C GLY A 475 23.21 5.40 2.81
N TRP A 476 23.54 4.11 2.86
CA TRP A 476 22.62 3.05 3.28
C TRP A 476 22.81 2.66 4.75
N LYS A 477 21.72 2.26 5.39
CA LYS A 477 21.70 1.58 6.68
C LYS A 477 21.18 0.17 6.47
N ARG A 478 21.93 -0.81 6.96
CA ARG A 478 21.56 -2.23 6.88
C ARG A 478 20.86 -2.68 8.15
N ILE A 479 19.79 -3.45 7.97
CA ILE A 479 19.07 -4.19 9.01
C ILE A 479 19.13 -5.68 8.65
N GLY A 480 19.73 -6.52 9.49
CA GLY A 480 19.82 -7.96 9.27
C GLY A 480 18.47 -8.69 9.45
N ILE A 481 18.20 -9.65 8.57
CA ILE A 481 17.08 -10.59 8.70
C ILE A 481 17.68 -11.93 9.18
N LYS A 482 17.18 -12.47 10.30
CA LYS A 482 17.63 -13.78 10.81
C LYS A 482 17.07 -14.89 9.91
N VAL A 483 17.95 -15.54 9.13
CA VAL A 483 17.59 -16.64 8.20
C VAL A 483 18.24 -17.98 8.55
N ALA A 484 19.19 -18.01 9.49
CA ALA A 484 19.74 -19.22 10.11
C ALA A 484 19.75 -19.07 11.64
N ASP A 485 20.03 -20.16 12.36
CA ASP A 485 20.06 -20.15 13.83
C ASP A 485 21.34 -19.51 14.38
N ASN A 486 22.47 -19.66 13.69
CA ASN A 486 23.73 -19.00 14.01
C ASN A 486 24.54 -18.59 12.75
N ASP A 487 25.62 -17.84 12.99
CA ASP A 487 26.49 -17.28 11.95
C ASP A 487 27.16 -18.33 11.06
N ALA A 488 27.59 -19.46 11.64
CA ALA A 488 28.28 -20.52 10.91
C ALA A 488 27.34 -21.30 10.00
N ASP A 489 26.10 -21.57 10.44
CA ASP A 489 25.08 -22.22 9.62
C ASP A 489 24.79 -21.40 8.35
N PHE A 490 24.72 -20.07 8.49
CA PHE A 490 24.56 -19.17 7.35
C PHE A 490 25.74 -19.22 6.38
N ASP A 491 26.97 -19.21 6.90
CA ASP A 491 28.16 -19.24 6.04
C ASP A 491 28.32 -20.59 5.33
N VAL A 492 27.97 -21.70 5.99
CA VAL A 492 27.93 -23.05 5.38
C VAL A 492 26.89 -23.13 4.27
N GLN A 493 25.69 -22.55 4.45
CA GLN A 493 24.60 -22.68 3.49
C GLN A 493 24.64 -21.64 2.36
N TRP A 494 25.05 -20.40 2.66
CA TRP A 494 24.95 -19.24 1.77
C TRP A 494 26.19 -18.32 1.76
N GLY A 495 27.24 -18.61 2.53
CA GLY A 495 28.44 -17.76 2.58
C GLY A 495 29.23 -17.71 1.27
N SER A 496 29.10 -18.74 0.43
CA SER A 496 29.67 -18.82 -0.92
C SER A 496 28.80 -18.20 -2.02
N TRP A 497 27.55 -17.84 -1.71
CA TRP A 497 26.60 -17.29 -2.66
C TRP A 497 26.87 -15.80 -2.94
N HIS A 498 26.55 -15.35 -4.15
CA HIS A 498 26.76 -13.96 -4.54
C HIS A 498 25.80 -13.02 -3.82
N ILE A 499 26.24 -11.79 -3.56
CA ILE A 499 25.39 -10.73 -2.99
C ILE A 499 24.66 -10.05 -4.15
N ALA A 500 23.36 -9.86 -3.98
CA ALA A 500 22.53 -9.08 -4.89
C ALA A 500 21.50 -8.25 -4.11
N TYR A 501 20.80 -7.40 -4.85
CA TYR A 501 19.85 -6.44 -4.35
C TYR A 501 18.54 -6.54 -5.15
N HIS A 502 17.41 -6.49 -4.45
CA HIS A 502 16.07 -6.49 -5.04
C HIS A 502 15.31 -5.23 -4.62
N GLY A 503 15.03 -4.35 -5.59
CA GLY A 503 14.24 -3.16 -5.37
C GLY A 503 12.76 -3.47 -5.20
N THR A 504 12.08 -2.76 -4.30
CA THR A 504 10.65 -2.92 -4.05
C THR A 504 9.99 -1.61 -3.62
N GLN A 505 8.66 -1.53 -3.71
CA GLN A 505 7.90 -0.52 -2.98
C GLN A 505 7.88 -0.88 -1.49
N GLY A 506 8.00 0.11 -0.61
CA GLY A 506 8.01 -0.11 0.86
C GLY A 506 6.76 -0.83 1.39
N SER A 507 5.60 -0.58 0.76
CA SER A 507 4.33 -1.27 1.06
C SER A 507 4.35 -2.78 0.78
N TYR A 508 5.23 -3.27 -0.10
CA TYR A 508 5.38 -4.70 -0.38
C TYR A 508 6.42 -5.42 0.49
N ALA A 509 7.23 -4.68 1.26
CA ALA A 509 8.26 -5.29 2.11
C ALA A 509 7.69 -6.30 3.12
N PRO A 510 6.53 -6.09 3.80
CA PRO A 510 5.94 -7.10 4.69
C PRO A 510 5.61 -8.43 3.99
N PHE A 511 5.16 -8.39 2.73
CA PHE A 511 4.79 -9.58 1.96
C PHE A 511 6.02 -10.38 1.49
N ILE A 512 7.11 -9.69 1.18
CA ILE A 512 8.40 -10.32 0.86
C ILE A 512 9.01 -10.93 2.13
N LEU A 513 8.93 -10.24 3.27
CA LEU A 513 9.38 -10.78 4.57
C LEU A 513 8.59 -12.03 4.99
N SER A 514 7.27 -12.07 4.75
CA SER A 514 6.43 -13.21 5.16
C SER A 514 6.45 -14.41 4.21
N SER A 515 6.58 -14.18 2.88
CA SER A 515 6.46 -15.24 1.87
C SER A 515 7.71 -15.53 1.03
N GLY A 516 8.76 -14.73 1.20
CA GLY A 516 9.93 -14.68 0.32
C GLY A 516 9.67 -13.86 -0.95
N LEU A 517 10.66 -13.78 -1.83
CA LEU A 517 10.46 -13.20 -3.16
C LEU A 517 9.49 -14.06 -3.99
N ARG A 518 8.68 -13.39 -4.81
CA ARG A 518 7.75 -14.04 -5.73
C ARG A 518 8.16 -13.81 -7.18
N VAL A 519 7.94 -14.84 -7.99
CA VAL A 519 8.24 -14.80 -9.43
C VAL A 519 7.21 -13.95 -10.16
N SER A 520 7.64 -13.07 -11.06
CA SER A 520 6.75 -12.37 -11.98
C SER A 520 6.45 -13.26 -13.19
N THR A 521 5.18 -13.29 -13.60
CA THR A 521 4.73 -13.82 -14.90
C THR A 521 4.58 -12.75 -15.97
N GLU A 522 4.73 -11.47 -15.59
CA GLU A 522 4.57 -10.30 -16.44
C GLU A 522 5.87 -9.50 -16.44
N GLN A 523 6.70 -9.70 -17.46
CA GLN A 523 7.91 -8.90 -17.70
C GLN A 523 8.01 -8.48 -19.17
N TYR A 524 8.50 -7.26 -19.40
CA TYR A 524 8.50 -6.61 -20.71
C TYR A 524 9.49 -7.21 -21.72
N PHE A 525 10.55 -7.89 -21.24
CA PHE A 525 11.68 -8.33 -22.07
C PHE A 525 11.75 -9.84 -22.31
N ILE A 526 10.88 -10.63 -21.67
CA ILE A 526 10.92 -12.09 -21.72
C ILE A 526 9.60 -12.58 -22.29
N SER A 527 9.66 -13.57 -23.18
CA SER A 527 8.45 -14.09 -23.81
C SER A 527 7.43 -14.53 -22.77
N ARG A 528 6.15 -14.17 -23.01
CA ARG A 528 5.01 -14.53 -22.15
C ARG A 528 5.11 -16.01 -21.77
N ASN A 529 4.88 -16.31 -20.49
CA ASN A 529 4.96 -17.63 -19.81
C ASN A 529 6.25 -17.92 -19.01
N HIS A 530 7.27 -17.07 -19.02
CA HIS A 530 8.44 -17.26 -18.14
C HIS A 530 8.20 -16.67 -16.73
N GLN A 531 8.49 -17.47 -15.70
CA GLN A 531 8.49 -17.05 -14.29
C GLN A 531 9.89 -16.59 -13.89
N THR A 532 10.02 -15.33 -13.48
CA THR A 532 11.34 -14.70 -13.30
C THR A 532 11.43 -13.76 -12.10
N ILE A 533 12.65 -13.60 -11.58
CA ILE A 533 13.00 -12.57 -10.59
C ILE A 533 14.18 -11.75 -11.12
N CYS A 534 14.02 -10.42 -11.11
CA CYS A 534 15.11 -9.49 -11.39
C CYS A 534 15.81 -9.12 -10.08
N LEU A 535 17.14 -9.23 -10.09
CA LEU A 535 18.04 -8.74 -9.05
C LEU A 535 19.14 -7.88 -9.72
N SER A 536 19.92 -7.18 -8.91
CA SER A 536 21.14 -6.51 -9.37
C SER A 536 22.27 -6.70 -8.37
N PRO A 537 23.53 -6.89 -8.79
CA PRO A 537 24.68 -6.76 -7.89
C PRO A 537 24.85 -5.32 -7.39
N SER A 538 24.32 -4.31 -8.09
CA SER A 538 24.36 -2.90 -7.68
C SER A 538 23.14 -2.53 -6.84
N ILE A 539 23.40 -1.98 -5.66
CA ILE A 539 22.36 -1.39 -4.82
C ILE A 539 21.82 -0.08 -5.42
N GLU A 540 22.66 0.71 -6.11
CA GLU A 540 22.25 1.98 -6.72
C GLU A 540 21.32 1.73 -7.91
N TYR A 541 21.58 0.69 -8.72
CA TYR A 541 20.67 0.27 -9.78
C TYR A 541 19.34 -0.26 -9.22
N ALA A 542 19.40 -1.18 -8.25
CA ALA A 542 18.20 -1.70 -7.59
C ALA A 542 17.38 -0.61 -6.87
N ALA A 543 18.02 0.48 -6.45
CA ALA A 543 17.38 1.63 -5.83
C ALA A 543 16.71 2.61 -6.81
N HIS A 544 16.84 2.44 -8.14
CA HIS A 544 16.15 3.34 -9.08
C HIS A 544 14.62 3.30 -8.86
N PRO A 545 13.87 4.42 -8.93
CA PRO A 545 12.45 4.47 -8.56
C PRO A 545 11.51 3.55 -9.33
N ARG A 546 11.90 3.11 -10.53
CA ARG A 546 11.22 2.06 -11.30
C ARG A 546 11.17 0.71 -10.57
N HIS A 547 12.19 0.40 -9.77
CA HIS A 547 12.30 -0.82 -8.96
C HIS A 547 11.95 -0.52 -7.49
N THR A 548 12.54 0.53 -6.93
CA THR A 548 12.38 0.94 -5.53
C THR A 548 11.60 2.24 -5.43
N ARG A 549 10.27 2.14 -5.38
CA ARG A 549 9.42 3.34 -5.27
C ARG A 549 9.72 4.08 -3.95
N LEU A 550 10.19 5.30 -4.10
CA LEU A 550 10.39 6.27 -3.03
C LEU A 550 9.08 6.48 -2.24
N TRP A 551 9.19 6.62 -0.92
CA TRP A 551 8.11 7.19 -0.12
C TRP A 551 8.64 8.36 0.72
N ARG A 552 7.77 9.36 0.92
CA ARG A 552 8.04 10.53 1.77
C ARG A 552 7.40 10.32 3.14
N ASN A 553 7.99 10.85 4.21
CA ASN A 553 7.22 11.07 5.44
C ASN A 553 6.19 12.18 5.21
N ILE A 554 5.13 12.15 6.00
CA ILE A 554 4.34 13.34 6.31
C ILE A 554 5.09 14.01 7.47
N PRO A 555 5.68 15.20 7.30
CA PRO A 555 6.37 15.89 8.40
C PRO A 555 5.36 16.33 9.46
N ASN A 556 5.76 16.27 10.72
CA ASN A 556 5.05 17.02 11.77
C ASN A 556 5.32 18.53 11.60
N ASP A 557 4.55 19.39 12.26
CA ASP A 557 4.75 20.85 12.21
C ASP A 557 6.21 21.24 12.50
N GLY A 558 6.87 21.83 11.50
CA GLY A 558 8.28 22.25 11.55
C GLY A 558 9.32 21.21 11.13
N GLU A 559 8.94 19.96 10.85
CA GLU A 559 9.87 18.97 10.30
C GLU A 559 10.05 19.13 8.77
N LYS A 560 11.22 18.74 8.27
CA LYS A 560 11.47 18.66 6.82
C LYS A 560 10.95 17.33 6.25
N TYR A 561 10.53 17.37 5.00
CA TYR A 561 10.32 16.16 4.20
C TYR A 561 11.63 15.35 4.12
N ARG A 562 11.48 14.04 4.23
CA ARG A 562 12.50 13.02 4.04
C ARG A 562 11.96 11.97 3.11
N TYR A 563 12.80 11.56 2.17
CA TYR A 563 12.55 10.46 1.27
C TYR A 563 13.23 9.21 1.81
N TYR A 564 12.57 8.08 1.62
CA TYR A 564 13.02 6.78 2.08
C TYR A 564 13.03 5.81 0.91
N GLN A 565 14.05 4.96 0.88
CA GLN A 565 14.19 3.85 -0.07
C GLN A 565 14.43 2.55 0.69
N LEU A 566 13.90 1.44 0.18
CA LEU A 566 14.08 0.11 0.74
C LEU A 566 14.41 -0.88 -0.36
N VAL A 567 15.54 -1.55 -0.19
CA VAL A 567 16.05 -2.58 -1.09
C VAL A 567 16.35 -3.82 -0.25
N PHE A 568 15.93 -5.01 -0.70
CA PHE A 568 16.32 -6.25 -0.04
C PHE A 568 17.74 -6.64 -0.44
N GLN A 569 18.60 -6.95 0.53
CA GLN A 569 19.87 -7.61 0.28
C GLN A 569 19.66 -9.14 0.29
N CYS A 570 20.13 -9.77 -0.78
CA CYS A 570 19.92 -11.18 -1.08
C CYS A 570 21.27 -11.91 -1.22
N ARG A 571 21.32 -13.17 -0.80
CA ARG A 571 22.31 -14.14 -1.30
C ARG A 571 21.68 -14.88 -2.47
N VAL A 572 22.45 -15.09 -3.53
CA VAL A 572 22.04 -15.73 -4.77
C VAL A 572 22.98 -16.88 -5.11
N ASN A 573 22.43 -18.06 -5.34
CA ASN A 573 23.21 -19.23 -5.75
C ASN A 573 23.87 -18.93 -7.12
N PRO A 574 25.22 -19.02 -7.25
CA PRO A 574 25.90 -18.73 -8.51
C PRO A 574 25.43 -19.62 -9.67
N ALA A 575 24.97 -20.85 -9.38
CA ALA A 575 24.50 -21.82 -10.38
C ALA A 575 23.13 -21.49 -11.02
N VAL A 576 22.58 -20.29 -10.78
CA VAL A 576 21.38 -19.78 -11.48
C VAL A 576 21.57 -18.37 -12.06
N ILE A 577 22.81 -17.86 -12.09
CA ILE A 577 23.18 -16.60 -12.73
C ILE A 577 23.87 -16.96 -14.05
N ASP A 578 23.08 -17.48 -15.00
CA ASP A 578 23.61 -18.06 -16.24
C ASP A 578 24.11 -17.00 -17.22
N ASP A 579 23.52 -15.80 -17.19
CA ASP A 579 23.69 -14.78 -18.24
C ASP A 579 23.30 -13.37 -17.70
N PRO A 580 24.23 -12.67 -17.01
CA PRO A 580 24.05 -11.28 -16.59
C PRO A 580 23.72 -10.36 -17.77
N LYS A 581 22.81 -9.41 -17.55
CA LYS A 581 22.27 -8.53 -18.58
C LYS A 581 22.71 -7.08 -18.38
N PRO A 582 22.86 -6.34 -19.51
CA PRO A 582 23.12 -4.91 -19.46
C PRO A 582 21.92 -4.17 -18.88
N GLU A 583 22.17 -3.00 -18.32
CA GLU A 583 21.13 -2.15 -17.78
C GLU A 583 20.10 -1.67 -18.83
N THR A 584 18.85 -1.56 -18.39
CA THR A 584 17.69 -1.24 -19.23
C THR A 584 17.07 0.14 -18.92
N LEU A 585 17.73 0.97 -18.12
CA LEU A 585 17.17 2.23 -17.60
C LEU A 585 17.65 3.46 -18.37
N LEU A 586 18.95 3.55 -18.67
CA LEU A 586 19.53 4.70 -19.36
C LEU A 586 19.06 4.76 -20.82
N GLN A 587 18.85 5.99 -21.30
CA GLN A 587 18.60 6.25 -22.72
C GLN A 587 19.84 5.90 -23.56
N ASP A 588 19.66 5.52 -24.83
CA ASP A 588 20.74 5.12 -25.75
C ASP A 588 21.90 6.13 -25.80
N ILE A 589 21.58 7.44 -25.85
CA ILE A 589 22.55 8.54 -25.85
C ILE A 589 23.36 8.67 -24.54
N HIS A 590 22.95 7.96 -23.50
CA HIS A 590 23.51 8.03 -22.15
C HIS A 590 24.04 6.68 -21.64
N LYS A 591 24.06 5.61 -22.44
CA LYS A 591 24.57 4.27 -22.06
C LYS A 591 26.01 4.26 -21.53
N THR A 592 26.81 5.27 -21.87
CA THR A 592 28.16 5.50 -21.36
C THR A 592 28.19 6.10 -19.94
N THR A 593 27.05 6.52 -19.39
CA THR A 593 26.93 6.99 -18.00
C THR A 593 27.11 5.80 -17.06
N ARG A 594 28.14 5.82 -16.22
CA ARG A 594 28.34 4.77 -15.21
C ARG A 594 27.27 4.89 -14.12
N ILE A 595 26.56 3.78 -13.85
CA ILE A 595 25.54 3.72 -12.79
C ILE A 595 26.16 3.44 -11.43
N ASP A 596 27.09 2.49 -11.39
CA ASP A 596 27.78 2.02 -10.20
C ASP A 596 29.28 1.97 -10.51
N ASN A 597 30.12 2.56 -9.68
CA ASN A 597 31.55 2.64 -10.00
C ASN A 597 32.19 1.24 -10.07
N ASP A 598 31.77 0.33 -9.21
CA ASP A 598 32.44 -0.95 -9.00
C ASP A 598 31.91 -2.06 -9.94
N ILE A 599 30.75 -1.85 -10.60
CA ILE A 599 30.06 -2.87 -11.40
C ILE A 599 29.84 -2.37 -12.84
N PRO A 600 30.23 -3.14 -13.88
CA PRO A 600 30.01 -2.76 -15.28
C PRO A 600 28.52 -2.70 -15.64
N ASN A 601 28.15 -1.73 -16.48
CA ASN A 601 26.76 -1.51 -16.90
C ASN A 601 26.18 -2.74 -17.63
N GLU A 602 27.06 -3.55 -18.20
CA GLU A 602 26.81 -4.80 -18.93
C GLU A 602 26.36 -5.97 -18.02
N GLU A 603 26.56 -5.88 -16.70
CA GLU A 603 26.30 -6.96 -15.74
C GLU A 603 25.30 -6.58 -14.63
N LEU A 604 24.60 -5.44 -14.79
CA LEU A 604 23.73 -4.87 -13.75
C LEU A 604 22.40 -5.59 -13.55
N GLU A 605 21.90 -6.39 -14.51
CA GLU A 605 20.64 -7.11 -14.38
C GLU A 605 20.83 -8.63 -14.29
N TRP A 606 20.43 -9.24 -13.18
CA TRP A 606 20.38 -10.69 -13.02
C TRP A 606 18.94 -11.17 -13.12
N ILE A 607 18.62 -11.88 -14.20
CA ILE A 607 17.29 -12.40 -14.49
C ILE A 607 17.25 -13.90 -14.17
N ILE A 608 16.76 -14.25 -12.99
CA ILE A 608 16.72 -15.64 -12.52
C ILE A 608 15.40 -16.27 -12.96
N GLN A 609 15.49 -17.26 -13.85
CA GLN A 609 14.34 -18.02 -14.34
C GLN A 609 14.12 -19.26 -13.45
N ALA A 610 13.02 -19.28 -12.69
CA ALA A 610 12.71 -20.41 -11.81
C ALA A 610 11.20 -20.47 -11.51
N THR A 611 10.72 -21.64 -11.11
CA THR A 611 9.38 -21.76 -10.51
C THR A 611 9.36 -21.16 -9.10
N GLN A 612 8.18 -20.75 -8.64
CA GLN A 612 7.98 -20.22 -7.28
C GLN A 612 8.44 -21.17 -6.15
N GLU A 613 8.49 -22.48 -6.42
CA GLU A 613 9.03 -23.48 -5.49
C GLU A 613 10.57 -23.48 -5.49
N ARG A 614 11.19 -23.53 -6.69
CA ARG A 614 12.65 -23.61 -6.84
C ARG A 614 13.35 -22.34 -6.36
N ILE A 615 12.74 -21.15 -6.50
CA ILE A 615 13.37 -19.88 -6.15
C ILE A 615 13.84 -19.80 -4.70
N ARG A 616 13.13 -20.46 -3.76
CA ARG A 616 13.47 -20.51 -2.33
C ARG A 616 14.78 -21.26 -2.05
N ASN A 617 15.21 -22.11 -2.98
CA ASN A 617 16.48 -22.85 -2.92
C ASN A 617 17.63 -22.11 -3.63
N TYR A 618 17.36 -20.92 -4.20
CA TYR A 618 18.31 -20.15 -5.02
C TYR A 618 18.53 -18.72 -4.55
N ILE A 619 17.56 -18.13 -3.84
CA ILE A 619 17.66 -16.78 -3.28
C ILE A 619 17.22 -16.80 -1.81
N VAL A 620 18.00 -16.16 -0.94
CA VAL A 620 17.58 -15.83 0.43
C VAL A 620 17.76 -14.34 0.71
N CYS A 621 16.68 -13.68 1.14
CA CYS A 621 16.71 -12.29 1.60
C CYS A 621 17.21 -12.26 3.05
N TYR A 622 18.40 -11.71 3.29
CA TYR A 622 19.07 -11.73 4.59
C TYR A 622 19.37 -10.33 5.16
N GLY A 623 18.94 -9.28 4.45
CA GLY A 623 18.98 -7.90 4.94
C GLY A 623 17.95 -6.99 4.28
N LEU A 624 17.57 -5.94 5.00
CA LEU A 624 16.90 -4.75 4.47
C LEU A 624 17.92 -3.61 4.42
N MET A 625 18.09 -3.00 3.25
CA MET A 625 18.90 -1.81 3.07
C MET A 625 17.95 -0.61 3.01
N ILE A 626 18.14 0.36 3.91
CA ILE A 626 17.33 1.58 3.97
C ILE A 626 18.22 2.80 3.76
N ARG A 627 17.87 3.63 2.78
CA ARG A 627 18.46 4.96 2.58
C ARG A 627 17.43 6.00 3.01
N VAL A 628 17.90 7.03 3.71
CA VAL A 628 17.10 8.21 4.12
C VAL A 628 17.75 9.43 3.50
N ILE A 629 16.94 10.28 2.85
CA ILE A 629 17.41 11.42 2.06
C ILE A 629 16.64 12.66 2.52
N ASP A 630 17.36 13.70 2.98
CA ASP A 630 16.78 14.96 3.47
C ASP A 630 16.56 16.02 2.35
N CYS A 631 16.65 15.61 1.08
CA CYS A 631 16.45 16.42 -0.13
C CYS A 631 15.76 15.59 -1.23
N GLU A 632 15.44 16.21 -2.36
CA GLU A 632 14.98 15.47 -3.54
C GLU A 632 16.08 14.46 -3.98
N PRO A 633 15.77 13.16 -4.14
CA PRO A 633 16.79 12.15 -4.45
C PRO A 633 17.59 12.43 -5.73
N SER A 634 16.97 13.05 -6.73
CA SER A 634 17.65 13.39 -7.99
C SER A 634 18.77 14.44 -7.81
N ASP A 635 18.83 15.14 -6.68
CA ASP A 635 19.90 16.09 -6.34
C ASP A 635 21.10 15.43 -5.65
N LEU A 636 21.01 14.17 -5.24
CA LEU A 636 22.16 13.44 -4.72
C LEU A 636 23.17 13.16 -5.86
N PRO A 637 24.47 13.51 -5.72
CA PRO A 637 25.44 13.34 -6.80
C PRO A 637 25.56 11.91 -7.33
N ILE A 638 25.45 10.90 -6.46
CA ILE A 638 25.48 9.46 -6.81
C ILE A 638 24.24 9.02 -7.62
N LEU A 639 23.15 9.78 -7.56
CA LEU A 639 21.88 9.49 -8.24
C LEU A 639 21.66 10.38 -9.48
N ASN A 640 22.61 11.24 -9.85
CA ASN A 640 22.46 12.13 -11.01
C ASN A 640 22.16 11.39 -12.32
N TRP A 641 22.60 10.13 -12.47
CA TRP A 641 22.31 9.30 -13.65
C TRP A 641 20.81 9.03 -13.84
N TRP A 642 19.99 9.16 -12.80
CA TRP A 642 18.53 9.00 -12.87
C TRP A 642 17.88 9.97 -13.88
N LYS A 643 18.45 11.16 -14.04
CA LYS A 643 18.02 12.21 -14.99
C LYS A 643 18.22 11.81 -16.47
N ASN A 644 18.99 10.75 -16.71
CA ASN A 644 19.37 10.26 -18.04
C ASN A 644 18.59 9.00 -18.45
N THR A 645 17.53 8.64 -17.72
CA THR A 645 16.77 7.40 -17.94
C THR A 645 15.58 7.59 -18.87
N HIS A 646 15.02 6.49 -19.40
CA HIS A 646 13.75 6.53 -20.14
C HIS A 646 12.55 6.91 -19.26
N TYR A 647 12.72 6.99 -17.94
CA TYR A 647 11.67 7.13 -16.94
C TYR A 647 11.79 8.46 -16.20
N ASN A 648 11.71 9.56 -16.95
CA ASN A 648 11.69 10.93 -16.41
C ASN A 648 10.34 11.32 -15.75
N GLU A 649 9.47 10.35 -15.47
CA GLU A 649 8.26 10.51 -14.65
C GLU A 649 8.65 10.35 -13.17
N TYR A 650 9.22 11.42 -12.61
CA TYR A 650 9.32 11.68 -11.17
C TYR A 650 8.06 12.41 -10.69
#